data_AF-A0A520Q421-F1
#
_entry.id   AF-A0A520Q421-F1
#
_cell.length_a   1.000
_cell.length_b   1.000
_cell.length_c   1.000
_cell.angle_alpha   90.00
_cell.angle_beta   90.00
_cell.angle_gamma   90.00
#
_symmetry.space_group_name_H-M   'P 1'
#
loop_
_entity.id
_entity.type
_entity.pdbx_description
1 polymer ?
#
loop_
_entity_poly.entity_id
_entity_poly.type
_entity_poly.pdbx_seq_one_letter_code
_entity_poly.pdbx_strand_id
1 'polypeptide(L)'
;PAVPADTVALTSRMAPRALNIPTTHVGQTSRFTFDGYHRGWFARTRGGLQHLLTPIYGGGKVYVGGGFSSHQVFAYDARTGESEWTASAPDGGPSAAILEDGKILFNTESCTLFAVDADTGRQRWSRWLGDPLMSQPAAANGLVFSGHLIDGQSPGGLEAGTTGWGTGDGRRYGFTALALGNGAPRWSIPVDGDVMNAPILMDGDAYFTTMRGTVYRVDQRTGRVRWRRRVHATSAPWIHHDEVHVTVRRREALEGERQVVERAVVLAKANGRTEREHDPVPAAYVAGRPDPDVQRGWRYEGSRATVIEGRAYQTIGNEVHCRDAESGELLWRRRYTNDTRSRPASPPAVAGSQLVFGTQDGHLFGLDIDTGMTAWAYDVGEPIAAQPTVGHGWVYASTARGGVVGLEVSDVSFDGWHMWGGNAQHNGRVLATEPPAEEDERPSEGTLQLNEEPRDEEIAGFPLQGTRVHADVSGFVARVRVEQTFQNPYDRAVEAVYLFPLPDDAAVDAMEMRAGDRVVRAQIHRRQEARERYEDARERGVLASLLEQERPNLFRQSVANIRPGDAIRVTLHYTQVLPYEEGSYRFVYPMVAGARYQPEQGASDDAPTRQVVLAPGGERPDRVEVTIDADVGAELRGVRSPTHEIEVERRGRAAHVSLAEAAAPDRDLDVRFAIAGEAPTVSVLASPPEEGERGHFSLALHPRLNVPEDEVMPREVVFVVDTSSSMHGRPMELAKAAMQRALGGLRPTDTFRVLSFSDTTSALSDAALPASEENLSRARRFVDEMRALGATEMLRGVRAALEPEAEDGRMRVVLLMTDGFIGNETEVFREVHQRLGQSRVFGFGVGSAVNRYLLTRLAEVGRGDVQVVTLDESPEAAADRFHERIASPYLTDLRVDWGDLEVQGAYPRRLPDLYADRPLVVHGRYASGGRGEITIRGRLAGRPFTQRVSVSLPSEGEARPELGSVWARTRIRDLMTAMALQPNEALQEEVTQLGLRHHLLTQWTAFLAIDEGYRVDEPAQATVHQPQQSPAGQERAREANAQGSHGSTTSRAPSATPSLAPRPAAPARRALRGQLDALGYGSGSGTGYGRGGGGVGEGTIGLGGLGTIGGATASPVTPDVDPPAAEAEPSEAEPRGDRAGSGADDARRRCTEQARRADGTIDQAALADCLRRLRAGARKTAARKPLPVARLRRAPPAVRRDE
;
A
#
# COMPACT_ATOMS: atom_id res chain seq x y z
N PRO A 1 18.39 1.72 16.23
CA PRO A 1 18.20 1.33 17.65
C PRO A 1 17.45 -0.01 17.75
N ALA A 2 17.84 -0.90 18.66
CA ALA A 2 17.04 -2.10 18.95
C ALA A 2 15.69 -1.68 19.55
N VAL A 3 14.59 -2.11 18.92
CA VAL A 3 13.25 -1.81 19.46
C VAL A 3 13.08 -2.68 20.72
N PRO A 4 12.65 -2.13 21.87
CA PRO A 4 12.51 -2.90 23.10
C PRO A 4 11.78 -4.23 22.91
N ALA A 5 12.22 -5.24 23.68
CA ALA A 5 11.77 -6.62 23.64
C ALA A 5 10.35 -6.80 24.23
N ASP A 6 9.39 -6.08 23.63
CA ASP A 6 8.02 -5.91 24.06
C ASP A 6 7.25 -7.24 24.09
N THR A 7 6.61 -7.50 25.23
CA THR A 7 5.80 -8.69 25.50
C THR A 7 4.29 -8.41 25.42
N VAL A 8 3.89 -7.17 25.10
CA VAL A 8 2.52 -6.80 24.76
C VAL A 8 2.10 -7.52 23.47
N ALA A 9 0.86 -8.00 23.43
CA ALA A 9 0.34 -8.77 22.30
C ALA A 9 0.11 -7.90 21.06
N LEU A 10 0.52 -8.37 19.88
CA LEU A 10 0.35 -7.67 18.59
C LEU A 10 -1.09 -7.16 18.38
N THR A 11 -2.09 -7.96 18.75
CA THR A 11 -3.53 -7.64 18.65
C THR A 11 -3.98 -6.43 19.47
N SER A 12 -3.20 -6.01 20.47
CA SER A 12 -3.45 -4.80 21.28
C SER A 12 -2.70 -3.56 20.78
N ARG A 13 -1.77 -3.73 19.83
CA ARG A 13 -1.14 -2.63 19.07
C ARG A 13 -1.93 -2.33 17.79
N MET A 14 -2.39 -3.37 17.10
CA MET A 14 -3.32 -3.28 15.97
C MET A 14 -4.25 -4.50 15.96
N ALA A 15 -5.56 -4.26 15.99
CA ALA A 15 -6.54 -5.34 15.92
C ALA A 15 -6.55 -5.96 14.49
N PRO A 16 -6.53 -7.29 14.35
CA PRO A 16 -6.72 -7.95 13.06
C PRO A 16 -8.06 -7.55 12.45
N ARG A 17 -8.05 -7.12 11.19
CA ARG A 17 -9.25 -6.64 10.48
C ARG A 17 -10.01 -7.83 9.90
N ALA A 18 -11.26 -8.00 10.29
CA ALA A 18 -12.11 -9.07 9.79
C ALA A 18 -12.31 -8.95 8.27
N LEU A 19 -11.91 -9.98 7.53
CA LEU A 19 -12.18 -10.07 6.11
C LEU A 19 -13.65 -10.43 5.90
N ASN A 20 -14.35 -9.66 5.07
CA ASN A 20 -15.74 -9.94 4.68
C ASN A 20 -15.82 -11.06 3.63
N ILE A 21 -15.26 -12.23 3.96
CA ILE A 21 -15.22 -13.40 3.08
C ILE A 21 -16.66 -13.90 2.86
N PRO A 22 -17.15 -13.99 1.60
CA PRO A 22 -18.48 -14.50 1.32
C PRO A 22 -18.63 -15.97 1.72
N THR A 23 -19.86 -16.43 1.95
CA THR A 23 -20.14 -17.82 2.34
C THR A 23 -19.77 -18.82 1.22
N THR A 24 -18.51 -19.29 1.21
CA THR A 24 -18.02 -20.24 0.21
C THR A 24 -18.44 -21.68 0.52
N HIS A 25 -19.24 -22.28 -0.37
CA HIS A 25 -19.64 -23.69 -0.25
C HIS A 25 -18.55 -24.66 -0.72
N VAL A 26 -18.64 -25.91 -0.26
CA VAL A 26 -17.71 -27.01 -0.59
C VAL A 26 -17.56 -27.19 -2.09
N GLY A 27 -16.33 -27.05 -2.60
CA GLY A 27 -16.01 -27.17 -4.02
C GLY A 27 -16.24 -25.92 -4.87
N GLN A 28 -16.41 -24.76 -4.24
CA GLN A 28 -16.50 -23.44 -4.86
C GLN A 28 -15.38 -22.51 -4.34
N THR A 29 -15.24 -21.38 -5.03
CA THR A 29 -14.39 -20.26 -4.63
C THR A 29 -15.21 -18.98 -4.61
N SER A 30 -15.00 -18.13 -3.62
CA SER A 30 -15.58 -16.79 -3.53
C SER A 30 -14.48 -15.74 -3.64
N ARG A 31 -14.67 -14.75 -4.52
CA ARG A 31 -13.81 -13.56 -4.62
C ARG A 31 -14.40 -12.42 -3.80
N PHE A 32 -13.55 -11.55 -3.27
CA PHE A 32 -13.93 -10.39 -2.47
C PHE A 32 -12.88 -9.29 -2.58
N THR A 33 -13.26 -8.07 -2.23
CA THR A 33 -12.33 -6.94 -2.05
C THR A 33 -12.22 -6.61 -0.58
N PHE A 34 -10.99 -6.41 -0.09
CA PHE A 34 -10.72 -5.84 1.23
C PHE A 34 -9.92 -4.53 1.07
N ASP A 35 -9.82 -3.75 2.15
CA ASP A 35 -9.10 -2.46 2.17
C ASP A 35 -9.46 -1.51 1.01
N GLY A 36 -10.70 -1.57 0.52
CA GLY A 36 -11.25 -0.76 -0.58
C GLY A 36 -10.75 -1.09 -1.99
N TYR A 37 -9.62 -1.78 -2.14
CA TYR A 37 -9.06 -2.09 -3.47
C TYR A 37 -8.25 -3.40 -3.58
N HIS A 38 -7.82 -3.99 -2.48
CA HIS A 38 -7.04 -5.23 -2.49
C HIS A 38 -7.93 -6.45 -2.80
N ARG A 39 -7.47 -7.33 -3.69
CA ARG A 39 -8.22 -8.53 -4.10
C ARG A 39 -7.95 -9.70 -3.15
N GLY A 40 -9.02 -10.37 -2.74
CA GLY A 40 -8.97 -11.63 -2.03
C GLY A 40 -9.81 -12.70 -2.71
N TRP A 41 -9.37 -13.95 -2.59
CA TRP A 41 -10.19 -15.11 -2.91
C TRP A 41 -10.12 -16.16 -1.80
N PHE A 42 -11.21 -16.90 -1.62
CA PHE A 42 -11.29 -18.00 -0.68
C PHE A 42 -11.91 -19.20 -1.38
N ALA A 43 -11.17 -20.30 -1.48
CA ALA A 43 -11.61 -21.58 -2.03
C ALA A 43 -11.92 -22.56 -0.89
N ARG A 44 -12.99 -23.36 -1.03
CA ARG A 44 -13.32 -24.45 -0.10
C ARG A 44 -13.12 -25.79 -0.81
N THR A 45 -12.22 -26.63 -0.30
CA THR A 45 -11.90 -27.92 -0.94
C THR A 45 -13.09 -28.88 -0.95
N ARG A 46 -13.13 -29.79 -1.93
CA ARG A 46 -14.25 -30.76 -2.09
C ARG A 46 -14.29 -31.86 -1.03
N GLY A 47 -13.28 -31.96 -0.16
CA GLY A 47 -13.17 -32.95 0.90
C GLY A 47 -13.71 -32.53 2.28
N GLY A 48 -14.15 -31.27 2.46
CA GLY A 48 -14.72 -30.80 3.72
C GLY A 48 -13.69 -30.34 4.76
N LEU A 49 -13.93 -30.61 6.05
CA LEU A 49 -13.07 -30.16 7.16
C LEU A 49 -11.74 -30.94 7.21
N GLN A 50 -10.79 -30.53 6.37
CA GLN A 50 -9.47 -31.14 6.24
C GLN A 50 -8.38 -30.23 6.80
N HIS A 51 -7.36 -30.82 7.44
CA HIS A 51 -6.14 -30.12 7.85
C HIS A 51 -5.24 -29.95 6.62
N LEU A 52 -5.48 -28.88 5.86
CA LEU A 52 -4.70 -28.57 4.67
C LEU A 52 -3.28 -28.13 5.03
N LEU A 53 -2.35 -28.43 4.11
CA LEU A 53 -0.91 -28.26 4.29
C LEU A 53 -0.40 -27.08 3.44
N THR A 54 0.85 -26.65 3.69
CA THR A 54 1.46 -25.46 3.08
C THR A 54 1.21 -25.38 1.57
N PRO A 55 0.56 -24.30 1.06
CA PRO A 55 0.38 -24.08 -0.37
C PRO A 55 1.70 -23.91 -1.11
N ILE A 56 1.72 -24.22 -2.41
CA ILE A 56 2.87 -24.04 -3.30
C ILE A 56 2.47 -23.10 -4.43
N TYR A 57 3.22 -22.03 -4.65
CA TYR A 57 3.09 -21.19 -5.83
C TYR A 57 4.08 -21.64 -6.92
N GLY A 58 3.63 -21.68 -8.18
CA GLY A 58 4.51 -21.81 -9.34
C GLY A 58 3.78 -22.12 -10.63
N GLY A 59 4.29 -21.61 -11.76
CA GLY A 59 3.59 -21.71 -13.06
C GLY A 59 2.22 -21.03 -13.03
N GLY A 60 2.12 -19.90 -12.32
CA GLY A 60 0.89 -19.13 -12.12
C GLY A 60 -0.20 -19.81 -11.27
N LYS A 61 0.03 -21.02 -10.74
CA LYS A 61 -0.97 -21.81 -10.01
C LYS A 61 -0.56 -22.02 -8.54
N VAL A 62 -1.55 -22.24 -7.68
CA VAL A 62 -1.43 -22.57 -6.26
C VAL A 62 -1.82 -24.03 -6.05
N TYR A 63 -0.85 -24.86 -5.71
CA TYR A 63 -1.06 -26.29 -5.45
C TYR A 63 -1.22 -26.55 -3.95
N VAL A 64 -2.18 -27.41 -3.59
CA VAL A 64 -2.47 -27.77 -2.19
C VAL A 64 -2.72 -29.26 -2.06
N GLY A 65 -1.93 -29.94 -1.22
CA GLY A 65 -2.22 -31.30 -0.79
C GLY A 65 -3.37 -31.32 0.20
N GLY A 66 -4.38 -32.17 -0.02
CA GLY A 66 -5.56 -32.29 0.84
C GLY A 66 -5.26 -32.82 2.26
N GLY A 67 -4.04 -33.30 2.51
CA GLY A 67 -3.63 -33.84 3.79
C GLY A 67 -4.22 -35.21 4.11
N PHE A 68 -3.90 -35.72 5.30
CA PHE A 68 -4.13 -37.10 5.74
C PHE A 68 -5.60 -37.55 5.68
N SER A 69 -6.56 -36.67 5.97
CA SER A 69 -8.00 -36.97 5.80
C SER A 69 -8.55 -36.80 4.37
N SER A 70 -7.68 -36.81 3.35
CA SER A 70 -8.04 -36.57 1.95
C SER A 70 -7.27 -37.48 0.99
N HIS A 71 -7.91 -37.87 -0.11
CA HIS A 71 -7.24 -38.51 -1.25
C HIS A 71 -6.86 -37.49 -2.34
N GLN A 72 -7.14 -36.19 -2.14
CA GLN A 72 -7.11 -35.20 -3.23
C GLN A 72 -5.89 -34.28 -3.17
N VAL A 73 -5.38 -33.94 -4.36
CA VAL A 73 -4.47 -32.82 -4.60
C VAL A 73 -5.18 -31.82 -5.49
N PHE A 74 -5.15 -30.56 -5.11
CA PHE A 74 -5.81 -29.46 -5.80
C PHE A 74 -4.77 -28.58 -6.49
N ALA A 75 -5.05 -28.18 -7.72
CA ALA A 75 -4.48 -26.98 -8.31
C ALA A 75 -5.56 -25.91 -8.36
N TYR A 76 -5.16 -24.69 -8.03
CA TYR A 76 -5.96 -23.48 -8.17
C TYR A 76 -5.21 -22.46 -9.04
N ASP A 77 -5.89 -21.63 -9.82
CA ASP A 77 -5.26 -20.43 -10.35
C ASP A 77 -4.92 -19.50 -9.17
N ALA A 78 -3.71 -18.93 -9.19
CA ALA A 78 -3.19 -18.10 -8.11
C ALA A 78 -3.93 -16.75 -7.98
N ARG A 79 -4.47 -16.20 -9.07
CA ARG A 79 -5.14 -14.88 -9.07
C ARG A 79 -6.62 -14.93 -8.66
N THR A 80 -7.32 -15.98 -9.07
CA THR A 80 -8.79 -16.08 -8.98
C THR A 80 -9.28 -17.13 -7.97
N GLY A 81 -8.41 -18.09 -7.62
CA GLY A 81 -8.74 -19.28 -6.85
C GLY A 81 -9.63 -20.30 -7.58
N GLU A 82 -9.77 -20.23 -8.91
CA GLU A 82 -10.53 -21.25 -9.67
C GLU A 82 -9.84 -22.62 -9.65
N SER A 83 -10.61 -23.71 -9.67
CA SER A 83 -10.05 -25.07 -9.57
C SER A 83 -9.67 -25.61 -10.95
N GLU A 84 -8.41 -25.36 -11.31
CA GLU A 84 -7.68 -25.85 -12.49
C GLU A 84 -7.83 -27.36 -12.70
N TRP A 85 -7.40 -28.14 -11.71
CA TRP A 85 -7.56 -29.58 -11.70
C TRP A 85 -7.64 -30.12 -10.27
N THR A 86 -8.19 -31.33 -10.13
CA THR A 86 -8.15 -32.11 -8.89
C THR A 86 -7.69 -33.51 -9.23
N ALA A 87 -6.52 -33.90 -8.73
CA ALA A 87 -6.01 -35.25 -8.86
C ALA A 87 -6.42 -36.07 -7.62
N SER A 88 -6.72 -37.36 -7.81
CA SER A 88 -6.97 -38.29 -6.71
C SER A 88 -5.84 -39.30 -6.60
N ALA A 89 -5.18 -39.33 -5.47
CA ALA A 89 -4.32 -40.43 -5.06
C ALA A 89 -5.17 -41.70 -4.80
N PRO A 90 -4.61 -42.91 -4.98
CA PRO A 90 -5.32 -44.15 -4.69
C PRO A 90 -5.58 -44.38 -3.20
N ASP A 91 -4.94 -43.59 -2.33
CA ASP A 91 -5.02 -43.65 -0.87
C ASP A 91 -4.93 -42.24 -0.27
N GLY A 92 -5.19 -42.11 1.03
CA GLY A 92 -5.18 -40.84 1.75
C GLY A 92 -3.80 -40.17 1.86
N GLY A 93 -3.79 -38.91 2.28
CA GLY A 93 -2.60 -38.21 2.75
C GLY A 93 -1.59 -37.63 1.76
N PRO A 94 -1.97 -37.05 0.61
CA PRO A 94 -1.08 -36.17 -0.13
C PRO A 94 -0.45 -35.11 0.79
N SER A 95 0.86 -35.22 0.97
CA SER A 95 1.67 -34.33 1.81
C SER A 95 1.68 -32.88 1.29
N ALA A 96 2.29 -31.97 2.05
CA ALA A 96 2.87 -30.77 1.45
C ALA A 96 3.75 -31.22 0.27
N ALA A 97 3.56 -30.60 -0.89
CA ALA A 97 4.16 -31.03 -2.14
C ALA A 97 5.28 -30.07 -2.58
N ILE A 98 6.06 -30.46 -3.58
CA ILE A 98 7.19 -29.68 -4.10
C ILE A 98 7.15 -29.62 -5.62
N LEU A 99 7.39 -28.45 -6.19
CA LEU A 99 7.48 -28.23 -7.63
C LEU A 99 8.95 -28.26 -8.09
N GLU A 100 9.32 -29.19 -8.97
CA GLU A 100 10.67 -29.31 -9.58
C GLU A 100 10.53 -29.78 -11.04
N ASP A 101 11.17 -29.08 -12.00
CA ASP A 101 11.10 -29.34 -13.44
C ASP A 101 9.65 -29.56 -13.97
N GLY A 102 8.68 -28.74 -13.55
CA GLY A 102 7.26 -28.89 -13.96
C GLY A 102 6.57 -30.14 -13.40
N LYS A 103 7.09 -30.74 -12.33
CA LYS A 103 6.47 -31.88 -11.63
C LYS A 103 6.22 -31.55 -10.16
N ILE A 104 5.04 -31.93 -9.68
CA ILE A 104 4.63 -31.87 -8.29
C ILE A 104 4.92 -33.22 -7.62
N LEU A 105 5.63 -33.18 -6.48
CA LEU A 105 6.06 -34.35 -5.72
C LEU A 105 5.36 -34.39 -4.36
N PHE A 106 4.67 -35.48 -4.03
CA PHE A 106 4.05 -35.69 -2.72
C PHE A 106 4.07 -37.18 -2.31
N ASN A 107 4.02 -37.43 -1.00
CA ASN A 107 3.84 -38.77 -0.41
C ASN A 107 2.37 -38.97 0.02
N THR A 108 1.97 -40.22 0.29
CA THR A 108 0.64 -40.64 0.77
C THR A 108 0.73 -41.49 2.06
N GLU A 109 -0.40 -41.81 2.71
CA GLU A 109 -0.46 -42.71 3.90
C GLU A 109 0.07 -44.11 3.58
N SER A 110 -0.29 -44.71 2.44
CA SER A 110 0.37 -45.91 1.87
C SER A 110 1.82 -45.69 1.43
N CYS A 111 2.49 -44.63 1.91
CA CYS A 111 3.94 -44.40 1.80
C CYS A 111 4.45 -44.46 0.35
N THR A 112 3.64 -43.93 -0.57
CA THR A 112 3.94 -43.91 -2.00
C THR A 112 4.26 -42.48 -2.42
N LEU A 113 5.47 -42.28 -2.95
CA LEU A 113 5.89 -41.05 -3.57
C LEU A 113 5.33 -40.97 -4.98
N PHE A 114 4.53 -39.95 -5.27
CA PHE A 114 4.02 -39.64 -6.60
C PHE A 114 4.82 -38.49 -7.20
N ALA A 115 5.16 -38.61 -8.48
CA ALA A 115 5.52 -37.48 -9.32
C ALA A 115 4.36 -37.25 -10.29
N VAL A 116 3.71 -36.10 -10.14
CA VAL A 116 2.56 -35.67 -10.91
C VAL A 116 2.96 -34.50 -11.79
N ASP A 117 2.39 -34.43 -12.99
CA ASP A 117 2.55 -33.33 -13.92
C ASP A 117 1.90 -32.05 -13.37
N ALA A 118 2.63 -30.93 -13.30
CA ALA A 118 2.12 -29.72 -12.68
C ALA A 118 0.92 -29.14 -13.44
N ASP A 119 0.99 -29.13 -14.76
CA ASP A 119 -0.02 -28.49 -15.61
C ASP A 119 -1.29 -29.34 -15.72
N THR A 120 -1.16 -30.67 -15.84
CA THR A 120 -2.30 -31.56 -16.14
C THR A 120 -2.78 -32.44 -15.00
N GLY A 121 -2.13 -32.42 -13.83
CA GLY A 121 -2.46 -33.30 -12.70
C GLY A 121 -2.24 -34.79 -12.97
N ARG A 122 -1.56 -35.16 -14.06
CA ARG A 122 -1.36 -36.56 -14.49
C ARG A 122 -0.13 -37.19 -13.83
N GLN A 123 -0.29 -38.35 -13.23
CA GLN A 123 0.84 -39.13 -12.69
C GLN A 123 1.87 -39.43 -13.79
N ARG A 124 3.11 -38.98 -13.60
CA ARG A 124 4.28 -39.31 -14.44
C ARG A 124 4.94 -40.61 -13.99
N TRP A 125 5.11 -40.79 -12.68
CA TRP A 125 5.47 -42.05 -12.05
C TRP A 125 5.00 -42.08 -10.58
N SER A 126 4.96 -43.28 -9.98
CA SER A 126 4.81 -43.44 -8.53
C SER A 126 5.76 -44.51 -8.02
N ARG A 127 6.14 -44.43 -6.73
CA ARG A 127 7.03 -45.39 -6.10
C ARG A 127 6.69 -45.60 -4.63
N TRP A 128 6.44 -46.85 -4.26
CA TRP A 128 6.28 -47.25 -2.86
C TRP A 128 7.63 -47.19 -2.11
N LEU A 129 7.60 -46.69 -0.87
CA LEU A 129 8.77 -46.46 -0.01
C LEU A 129 8.67 -47.18 1.37
N GLY A 130 7.72 -48.10 1.52
CA GLY A 130 7.56 -48.89 2.74
C GLY A 130 6.78 -48.17 3.87
N ASP A 131 5.92 -48.92 4.56
CA ASP A 131 4.96 -48.42 5.56
C ASP A 131 5.44 -48.63 7.02
N PRO A 132 5.44 -47.61 7.91
CA PRO A 132 4.98 -46.23 7.72
C PRO A 132 6.11 -45.23 7.44
N LEU A 133 5.76 -44.13 6.77
CA LEU A 133 6.64 -43.02 6.40
C LEU A 133 5.93 -41.67 6.60
N MET A 134 6.49 -40.83 7.47
CA MET A 134 5.97 -39.50 7.81
C MET A 134 6.60 -38.40 6.95
N SER A 135 7.75 -38.67 6.32
CA SER A 135 8.61 -37.65 5.71
C SER A 135 7.99 -37.02 4.46
N GLN A 136 7.96 -35.69 4.42
CA GLN A 136 7.84 -34.96 3.15
C GLN A 136 9.09 -35.24 2.27
N PRO A 137 8.97 -35.29 0.94
CA PRO A 137 10.12 -35.38 0.05
C PRO A 137 10.91 -34.06 0.02
N ALA A 138 12.02 -34.04 -0.71
CA ALA A 138 12.72 -32.84 -1.18
C ALA A 138 13.26 -33.05 -2.59
N ALA A 139 13.36 -32.02 -3.42
CA ALA A 139 13.93 -32.15 -4.76
C ALA A 139 14.91 -31.02 -5.10
N ALA A 140 15.94 -31.37 -5.86
CA ALA A 140 16.87 -30.46 -6.53
C ALA A 140 17.74 -31.23 -7.53
N ASN A 141 18.25 -30.54 -8.55
CA ASN A 141 19.25 -31.06 -9.48
C ASN A 141 18.83 -32.36 -10.20
N GLY A 142 17.52 -32.54 -10.46
CA GLY A 142 16.97 -33.76 -11.07
C GLY A 142 17.00 -34.99 -10.14
N LEU A 143 17.14 -34.77 -8.83
CA LEU A 143 17.08 -35.80 -7.78
C LEU A 143 15.93 -35.51 -6.80
N VAL A 144 15.31 -36.58 -6.29
CA VAL A 144 14.31 -36.52 -5.22
C VAL A 144 14.80 -37.30 -4.02
N PHE A 145 14.76 -36.69 -2.85
CA PHE A 145 15.27 -37.21 -1.59
C PHE A 145 14.09 -37.48 -0.64
N SER A 146 14.07 -38.64 0.00
CA SER A 146 13.00 -39.02 0.94
C SER A 146 13.52 -40.03 1.97
N GLY A 147 12.82 -40.12 3.11
CA GLY A 147 12.87 -41.31 3.96
C GLY A 147 12.35 -42.54 3.22
N HIS A 148 12.54 -43.72 3.82
CA HIS A 148 11.86 -44.98 3.50
C HIS A 148 12.02 -45.97 4.67
N LEU A 149 11.14 -46.96 4.77
CA LEU A 149 11.42 -48.16 5.57
C LEU A 149 12.39 -49.06 4.79
N ILE A 150 13.30 -49.77 5.48
CA ILE A 150 14.18 -50.77 4.83
C ILE A 150 13.56 -52.17 4.97
N ASP A 151 13.18 -52.73 3.83
CA ASP A 151 12.48 -54.00 3.64
C ASP A 151 12.93 -54.73 2.34
N GLY A 152 12.23 -55.79 1.96
CA GLY A 152 12.55 -56.61 0.78
C GLY A 152 12.22 -55.99 -0.59
N GLN A 153 11.57 -54.82 -0.67
CA GLN A 153 11.28 -54.11 -1.93
C GLN A 153 11.96 -52.72 -2.01
N SER A 154 12.81 -52.41 -1.03
CA SER A 154 13.34 -51.08 -0.81
C SER A 154 14.21 -50.53 -1.96
N PRO A 155 14.15 -49.22 -2.21
CA PRO A 155 14.99 -48.57 -3.21
C PRO A 155 16.49 -48.81 -3.01
N GLY A 156 17.19 -49.12 -4.10
CA GLY A 156 18.66 -49.11 -4.15
C GLY A 156 19.37 -50.39 -3.69
N GLY A 157 18.63 -51.46 -3.35
CA GLY A 157 19.23 -52.77 -3.04
C GLY A 157 19.88 -52.84 -1.65
N LEU A 158 19.35 -52.11 -0.67
CA LEU A 158 19.70 -52.30 0.74
C LEU A 158 19.17 -53.66 1.21
N GLU A 159 20.02 -54.69 1.19
CA GLU A 159 19.67 -56.00 1.73
C GLU A 159 19.34 -55.92 3.22
N ALA A 160 18.52 -56.86 3.71
CA ALA A 160 18.06 -56.97 5.10
C ALA A 160 19.16 -57.37 6.12
N GLY A 161 20.39 -56.89 5.94
CA GLY A 161 21.56 -57.16 6.78
C GLY A 161 22.62 -56.06 6.77
N THR A 162 22.72 -55.26 5.70
CA THR A 162 23.86 -54.35 5.46
C THR A 162 23.77 -53.01 6.19
N THR A 163 23.90 -53.04 7.53
CA THR A 163 24.03 -51.89 8.46
C THR A 163 22.78 -50.98 8.57
N GLY A 164 22.44 -50.40 9.72
CA GLY A 164 22.93 -50.64 11.09
C GLY A 164 22.05 -49.87 12.10
N TRP A 165 21.84 -50.44 13.30
CA TRP A 165 20.90 -49.98 14.35
C TRP A 165 19.42 -50.14 13.99
N GLY A 166 18.86 -51.33 14.26
CA GLY A 166 17.40 -51.49 14.31
C GLY A 166 16.79 -50.63 15.43
N THR A 167 15.55 -50.20 15.24
CA THR A 167 14.76 -49.54 16.28
C THR A 167 14.20 -50.56 17.28
N GLY A 168 13.72 -50.10 18.44
CA GLY A 168 13.30 -50.99 19.55
C GLY A 168 12.04 -51.81 19.30
N ASP A 169 11.44 -51.63 18.13
CA ASP A 169 10.29 -52.29 17.52
C ASP A 169 10.69 -53.25 16.39
N GLY A 170 12.00 -53.41 16.13
CA GLY A 170 12.55 -54.24 15.05
C GLY A 170 12.63 -53.56 13.67
N ARG A 171 12.06 -52.36 13.50
CA ARG A 171 12.07 -51.63 12.22
C ARG A 171 13.46 -51.10 11.86
N ARG A 172 13.64 -50.72 10.59
CA ARG A 172 14.84 -50.09 10.04
C ARG A 172 14.42 -49.01 9.06
N TYR A 173 15.11 -47.88 9.08
CA TYR A 173 14.78 -46.71 8.27
C TYR A 173 15.99 -46.34 7.40
N GLY A 174 15.72 -45.80 6.22
CA GLY A 174 16.74 -45.33 5.31
C GLY A 174 16.41 -43.96 4.72
N PHE A 175 17.39 -43.36 4.08
CA PHE A 175 17.28 -42.13 3.30
C PHE A 175 17.82 -42.38 1.89
N THR A 176 17.07 -42.00 0.87
CA THR A 176 17.34 -42.37 -0.53
C THR A 176 17.31 -41.15 -1.43
N ALA A 177 18.22 -41.11 -2.40
CA ALA A 177 18.10 -40.26 -3.60
C ALA A 177 17.56 -41.08 -4.78
N LEU A 178 16.49 -40.59 -5.39
CA LEU A 178 15.83 -41.09 -6.60
C LEU A 178 16.10 -40.12 -7.77
N ALA A 179 16.03 -40.62 -9.00
CA ALA A 179 16.04 -39.77 -10.19
C ALA A 179 14.64 -39.17 -10.45
N LEU A 180 14.54 -37.85 -10.55
CA LEU A 180 13.28 -37.13 -10.75
C LEU A 180 12.51 -37.58 -12.00
N GLY A 181 13.21 -37.95 -13.08
CA GLY A 181 12.58 -38.31 -14.34
C GLY A 181 11.80 -39.64 -14.34
N ASN A 182 12.12 -40.57 -13.43
CA ASN A 182 11.54 -41.93 -13.45
C ASN A 182 11.49 -42.67 -12.09
N GLY A 183 11.83 -42.01 -10.98
CA GLY A 183 11.84 -42.61 -9.64
C GLY A 183 12.92 -43.68 -9.41
N ALA A 184 13.86 -43.89 -10.34
CA ALA A 184 14.91 -44.91 -10.21
C ALA A 184 15.93 -44.55 -9.10
N PRO A 185 16.43 -45.52 -8.30
CA PRO A 185 17.29 -45.20 -7.17
C PRO A 185 18.72 -44.85 -7.63
N ARG A 186 19.35 -43.89 -6.96
CA ARG A 186 20.76 -43.49 -7.19
C ARG A 186 21.67 -43.98 -6.07
N TRP A 187 21.23 -43.77 -4.83
CA TRP A 187 21.88 -44.28 -3.62
C TRP A 187 20.85 -44.32 -2.48
N SER A 188 21.11 -45.17 -1.49
CA SER A 188 20.30 -45.32 -0.28
C SER A 188 21.24 -45.55 0.91
N ILE A 189 20.92 -44.97 2.07
CA ILE A 189 21.69 -45.13 3.32
C ILE A 189 20.80 -45.43 4.53
N PRO A 190 21.28 -46.14 5.56
CA PRO A 190 20.54 -46.33 6.81
C PRO A 190 20.54 -45.09 7.70
N VAL A 191 19.40 -44.80 8.34
CA VAL A 191 19.22 -43.73 9.33
C VAL A 191 18.62 -44.28 10.63
N ASP A 192 18.74 -43.54 11.74
CA ASP A 192 18.41 -44.05 13.09
C ASP A 192 16.92 -44.02 13.44
N GLY A 193 16.07 -43.47 12.57
CA GLY A 193 14.62 -43.36 12.67
C GLY A 193 14.09 -42.63 11.43
N ASP A 194 12.78 -42.61 11.24
CA ASP A 194 12.14 -41.91 10.12
C ASP A 194 12.47 -40.39 10.10
N VAL A 195 12.35 -39.76 8.93
CA VAL A 195 12.67 -38.34 8.71
C VAL A 195 11.45 -37.47 9.02
N MET A 196 11.63 -36.45 9.86
CA MET A 196 10.52 -35.67 10.46
C MET A 196 9.91 -34.63 9.52
N ASN A 197 10.70 -34.05 8.60
CA ASN A 197 10.31 -32.90 7.77
C ASN A 197 10.96 -33.02 6.37
N ALA A 198 10.56 -32.17 5.41
CA ALA A 198 11.26 -32.06 4.12
C ALA A 198 12.77 -31.80 4.31
N PRO A 199 13.66 -32.60 3.69
CA PRO A 199 15.09 -32.33 3.68
C PRO A 199 15.44 -30.98 3.05
N ILE A 200 16.44 -30.29 3.61
CA ILE A 200 16.98 -29.04 3.06
C ILE A 200 18.25 -29.35 2.28
N LEU A 201 18.34 -28.82 1.05
CA LEU A 201 19.41 -29.11 0.10
C LEU A 201 20.26 -27.84 -0.11
N MET A 202 21.55 -27.87 0.23
CA MET A 202 22.45 -26.72 0.07
C MET A 202 23.90 -27.18 -0.15
N ASP A 203 24.62 -26.50 -1.05
CA ASP A 203 26.05 -26.73 -1.38
C ASP A 203 26.42 -28.18 -1.74
N GLY A 204 25.49 -28.90 -2.38
CA GLY A 204 25.66 -30.32 -2.71
C GLY A 204 25.50 -31.27 -1.52
N ASP A 205 25.02 -30.80 -0.36
CA ASP A 205 24.64 -31.61 0.80
C ASP A 205 23.13 -31.54 1.08
N ALA A 206 22.61 -32.61 1.67
CA ALA A 206 21.25 -32.75 2.17
C ALA A 206 21.28 -32.79 3.70
N TYR A 207 20.38 -32.04 4.32
CA TYR A 207 20.25 -31.88 5.77
C TYR A 207 18.84 -32.25 6.21
N PHE A 208 18.71 -33.07 7.24
CA PHE A 208 17.42 -33.51 7.75
C PHE A 208 17.48 -33.90 9.24
N THR A 209 16.32 -33.86 9.90
CA THR A 209 16.11 -34.29 11.29
C THR A 209 15.32 -35.60 11.29
N THR A 210 15.77 -36.61 12.04
CA THR A 210 14.97 -37.83 12.26
C THR A 210 14.06 -37.69 13.49
N MET A 211 13.00 -38.50 13.57
CA MET A 211 12.04 -38.58 14.69
C MET A 211 12.69 -38.93 16.06
N ARG A 212 13.99 -39.26 16.07
CA ARG A 212 14.79 -39.43 17.30
C ARG A 212 15.49 -38.15 17.77
N GLY A 213 15.35 -37.04 17.03
CA GLY A 213 16.04 -35.78 17.26
C GLY A 213 17.50 -35.81 16.81
N THR A 214 17.80 -36.57 15.75
CA THR A 214 19.14 -36.70 15.17
C THR A 214 19.21 -35.94 13.85
N VAL A 215 20.09 -34.94 13.78
CA VAL A 215 20.36 -34.12 12.59
C VAL A 215 21.47 -34.79 11.77
N TYR A 216 21.31 -34.85 10.45
CA TYR A 216 22.27 -35.41 9.48
C TYR A 216 22.77 -34.34 8.50
N ARG A 217 24.02 -34.50 8.02
CA ARG A 217 24.56 -33.86 6.81
C ARG A 217 25.07 -34.97 5.87
N VAL A 218 24.53 -35.04 4.65
CA VAL A 218 24.75 -36.14 3.69
C VAL A 218 25.05 -35.59 2.30
N ASP A 219 26.07 -36.11 1.62
CA ASP A 219 26.39 -35.70 0.24
C ASP A 219 25.28 -36.07 -0.76
N GLN A 220 24.68 -35.08 -1.43
CA GLN A 220 23.52 -35.27 -2.35
C GLN A 220 23.80 -36.25 -3.49
N ARG A 221 25.05 -36.31 -3.97
CA ARG A 221 25.42 -37.09 -5.16
C ARG A 221 25.80 -38.52 -4.82
N THR A 222 26.33 -38.78 -3.62
CA THR A 222 26.92 -40.07 -3.25
C THR A 222 26.29 -40.74 -2.03
N GLY A 223 25.41 -40.06 -1.29
CA GLY A 223 24.84 -40.56 -0.04
C GLY A 223 25.85 -40.59 1.11
N ARG A 224 27.08 -40.08 0.93
CA ARG A 224 28.10 -40.15 1.98
C ARG A 224 27.72 -39.24 3.16
N VAL A 225 27.33 -39.83 4.27
CA VAL A 225 27.13 -39.14 5.55
C VAL A 225 28.43 -38.42 5.92
N ARG A 226 28.39 -37.08 6.00
CA ARG A 226 29.51 -36.24 6.42
C ARG A 226 29.57 -36.16 7.94
N TRP A 227 28.42 -36.00 8.59
CA TRP A 227 28.24 -36.20 10.03
C TRP A 227 26.77 -36.45 10.38
N ARG A 228 26.53 -36.95 11.60
CA ARG A 228 25.21 -36.98 12.25
C ARG A 228 25.32 -36.67 13.74
N ARG A 229 24.34 -35.98 14.31
CA ARG A 229 24.35 -35.49 15.70
C ARG A 229 22.98 -35.58 16.34
N ARG A 230 22.90 -36.21 17.50
CA ARG A 230 21.66 -36.27 18.29
C ARG A 230 21.62 -35.12 19.28
N VAL A 231 20.71 -34.18 19.02
CA VAL A 231 20.56 -32.92 19.80
C VAL A 231 19.15 -32.74 20.34
N HIS A 232 18.25 -33.71 20.12
CA HIS A 232 16.83 -33.65 20.48
C HIS A 232 16.06 -32.54 19.74
N ALA A 233 16.41 -32.33 18.46
CA ALA A 233 15.73 -31.41 17.57
C ALA A 233 14.25 -31.77 17.35
N THR A 234 13.41 -30.74 17.24
CA THR A 234 11.96 -30.79 16.97
C THR A 234 11.57 -30.08 15.68
N SER A 235 12.53 -29.54 14.92
CA SER A 235 12.30 -28.87 13.63
C SER A 235 13.20 -29.42 12.52
N ALA A 236 12.84 -29.11 11.28
CA ALA A 236 13.76 -29.16 10.15
C ALA A 236 14.98 -28.24 10.41
N PRO A 237 16.18 -28.58 9.91
CA PRO A 237 17.34 -27.68 9.96
C PRO A 237 17.14 -26.46 9.05
N TRP A 238 17.66 -25.30 9.45
CA TRP A 238 17.99 -24.20 8.53
C TRP A 238 19.51 -24.11 8.37
N ILE A 239 19.98 -23.78 7.16
CA ILE A 239 21.41 -23.66 6.84
C ILE A 239 21.71 -22.21 6.45
N HIS A 240 22.68 -21.59 7.11
CA HIS A 240 23.14 -20.22 6.81
C HIS A 240 24.66 -20.16 6.96
N HIS A 241 25.37 -19.65 5.96
CA HIS A 241 26.84 -19.70 5.87
C HIS A 241 27.45 -21.05 6.31
N ASP A 242 28.18 -21.11 7.44
CA ASP A 242 28.78 -22.32 8.02
C ASP A 242 28.01 -22.86 9.25
N GLU A 243 26.72 -22.58 9.35
CA GLU A 243 25.87 -22.88 10.50
C GLU A 243 24.61 -23.66 10.14
N VAL A 244 24.10 -24.39 11.15
CA VAL A 244 22.90 -25.24 11.08
C VAL A 244 22.01 -24.97 12.29
N HIS A 245 20.92 -24.24 12.08
CA HIS A 245 19.97 -23.86 13.15
C HIS A 245 18.86 -24.90 13.27
N VAL A 246 18.54 -25.32 14.50
CA VAL A 246 17.43 -26.22 14.83
C VAL A 246 16.75 -25.81 16.12
N THR A 247 15.45 -26.03 16.23
CA THR A 247 14.73 -25.96 17.51
C THR A 247 14.91 -27.27 18.25
N VAL A 248 15.18 -27.21 19.56
CA VAL A 248 15.21 -28.37 20.45
C VAL A 248 14.21 -28.21 21.58
N ARG A 249 13.72 -29.33 22.11
CA ARG A 249 12.83 -29.36 23.27
C ARG A 249 13.58 -29.83 24.52
N ARG A 250 13.37 -29.15 25.64
CA ARG A 250 13.90 -29.54 26.96
C ARG A 250 12.85 -29.46 28.06
N ARG A 251 13.22 -29.99 29.24
CA ARG A 251 12.52 -29.76 30.51
C ARG A 251 13.51 -29.07 31.44
N GLU A 252 13.26 -27.81 31.72
CA GLU A 252 14.18 -26.93 32.46
C GLU A 252 13.41 -26.28 33.63
N ALA A 253 14.15 -25.71 34.59
CA ALA A 253 13.56 -24.99 35.70
C ALA A 253 13.48 -23.49 35.34
N LEU A 254 12.28 -23.00 35.03
CA LEU A 254 12.01 -21.57 34.83
C LEU A 254 11.27 -21.03 36.06
N GLU A 255 11.78 -19.94 36.63
CA GLU A 255 11.17 -19.23 37.77
C GLU A 255 10.87 -20.12 39.01
N GLY A 256 11.54 -21.27 39.11
CA GLY A 256 11.37 -22.28 40.17
C GLY A 256 10.58 -23.53 39.75
N GLU A 257 9.83 -23.48 38.65
CA GLU A 257 9.01 -24.60 38.17
C GLU A 257 9.67 -25.40 37.04
N ARG A 258 9.45 -26.74 37.04
CA ARG A 258 9.88 -27.61 35.93
C ARG A 258 8.89 -27.58 34.77
N GLN A 259 9.14 -26.71 33.80
CA GLN A 259 8.28 -26.52 32.63
C GLN A 259 8.87 -27.18 31.37
N VAL A 260 8.06 -27.34 30.32
CA VAL A 260 8.50 -27.76 28.98
C VAL A 260 8.85 -26.52 28.17
N VAL A 261 10.04 -26.50 27.57
CA VAL A 261 10.56 -25.35 26.83
C VAL A 261 11.02 -25.76 25.43
N GLU A 262 10.83 -24.85 24.48
CA GLU A 262 11.54 -24.87 23.20
C GLU A 262 12.74 -23.91 23.27
N ARG A 263 13.81 -24.23 22.54
CA ARG A 263 15.04 -23.44 22.49
C ARG A 263 15.67 -23.54 21.10
N ALA A 264 16.10 -22.43 20.52
CA ALA A 264 16.90 -22.43 19.30
C ALA A 264 18.37 -22.81 19.59
N VAL A 265 18.96 -23.64 18.73
CA VAL A 265 20.32 -24.17 18.85
C VAL A 265 21.03 -24.11 17.50
N VAL A 266 22.28 -23.66 17.50
CA VAL A 266 23.13 -23.53 16.30
C VAL A 266 24.25 -24.55 16.35
N LEU A 267 24.44 -25.30 15.27
CA LEU A 267 25.48 -26.32 15.11
C LEU A 267 26.44 -25.96 13.96
N ALA A 268 27.73 -26.22 14.13
CA ALA A 268 28.74 -26.08 13.08
C ALA A 268 28.38 -26.92 11.84
N LYS A 269 28.20 -26.32 10.66
CA LYS A 269 28.01 -27.04 9.39
C LYS A 269 29.16 -28.00 9.11
N ALA A 270 30.38 -27.67 9.52
CA ALA A 270 31.56 -28.51 9.34
C ALA A 270 31.49 -29.88 10.03
N ASN A 271 30.98 -29.97 11.27
CA ASN A 271 31.11 -31.18 12.11
C ASN A 271 29.90 -31.45 13.06
N GLY A 272 28.91 -30.57 13.07
CA GLY A 272 27.69 -30.62 13.88
C GLY A 272 27.86 -30.41 15.39
N ARG A 273 29.02 -29.89 15.85
CA ARG A 273 29.20 -29.43 17.24
C ARG A 273 28.24 -28.28 17.52
N THR A 274 27.57 -28.26 18.67
CA THR A 274 26.80 -27.09 19.14
C THR A 274 27.72 -25.91 19.39
N GLU A 275 27.37 -24.74 18.87
CA GLU A 275 28.18 -23.52 18.97
C GLU A 275 27.44 -22.39 19.70
N ARG A 276 26.12 -22.27 19.49
CA ARG A 276 25.26 -21.36 20.27
C ARG A 276 23.98 -22.08 20.73
N GLU A 277 23.51 -21.74 21.92
CA GLU A 277 22.18 -22.05 22.42
C GLU A 277 21.52 -20.75 22.88
N HIS A 278 20.29 -20.49 22.44
CA HIS A 278 19.57 -19.26 22.77
C HIS A 278 18.71 -19.42 24.04
N ASP A 279 18.00 -18.36 24.41
CA ASP A 279 17.10 -18.36 25.56
C ASP A 279 15.92 -19.34 25.38
N PRO A 280 15.52 -20.10 26.42
CA PRO A 280 14.38 -21.00 26.36
C PRO A 280 13.04 -20.24 26.46
N VAL A 281 12.03 -20.70 25.71
CA VAL A 281 10.67 -20.15 25.75
C VAL A 281 9.67 -21.22 26.24
N PRO A 282 8.73 -20.89 27.16
CA PRO A 282 7.69 -21.82 27.60
C PRO A 282 6.84 -22.34 26.43
N ALA A 283 6.73 -23.67 26.32
CA ALA A 283 6.09 -24.35 25.20
C ALA A 283 5.29 -25.57 25.72
N ALA A 284 4.30 -25.32 26.58
CA ALA A 284 3.56 -26.37 27.28
C ALA A 284 2.75 -27.29 26.33
N TYR A 285 2.47 -26.82 25.11
CA TYR A 285 1.81 -27.59 24.06
C TYR A 285 2.68 -28.73 23.46
N VAL A 286 4.01 -28.72 23.63
CA VAL A 286 4.88 -29.71 22.95
C VAL A 286 4.92 -31.05 23.70
N ALA A 287 4.33 -32.06 23.07
CA ALA A 287 3.99 -33.37 23.64
C ALA A 287 5.17 -34.16 24.22
N GLY A 288 4.87 -35.22 24.99
CA GLY A 288 5.87 -36.04 25.69
C GLY A 288 6.96 -36.63 24.78
N ARG A 289 6.52 -37.18 23.65
CA ARG A 289 7.25 -37.76 22.51
C ARG A 289 6.40 -37.50 21.26
N PRO A 290 6.93 -37.63 20.03
CA PRO A 290 6.08 -37.94 18.89
C PRO A 290 5.38 -39.30 19.15
N ASP A 291 4.07 -39.33 18.87
CA ASP A 291 3.24 -40.54 18.85
C ASP A 291 3.54 -41.32 17.55
N PRO A 292 3.42 -42.66 17.49
CA PRO A 292 3.39 -43.40 16.21
C PRO A 292 2.23 -43.03 15.26
N ASP A 293 1.27 -42.20 15.69
CA ASP A 293 0.21 -41.62 14.85
C ASP A 293 0.73 -40.44 14.01
N VAL A 294 0.61 -40.56 12.68
CA VAL A 294 0.99 -39.56 11.66
C VAL A 294 0.49 -38.15 12.00
N GLN A 295 -0.78 -38.06 12.39
CA GLN A 295 -1.47 -36.79 12.62
C GLN A 295 -0.98 -36.10 13.91
N ARG A 296 -0.39 -36.86 14.85
CA ARG A 296 0.31 -36.34 16.03
C ARG A 296 1.78 -36.07 15.77
N GLY A 297 2.40 -36.82 14.86
CA GLY A 297 3.78 -36.59 14.39
C GLY A 297 3.97 -35.17 13.85
N TRP A 298 3.15 -34.75 12.87
CA TRP A 298 3.23 -33.41 12.28
C TRP A 298 2.85 -32.29 13.27
N ARG A 299 1.93 -32.57 14.22
CA ARG A 299 1.60 -31.64 15.31
C ARG A 299 2.77 -31.39 16.28
N TYR A 300 3.80 -32.26 16.29
CA TYR A 300 4.98 -32.15 17.16
C TYR A 300 6.08 -31.19 16.65
N GLU A 301 6.01 -30.75 15.39
CA GLU A 301 7.04 -29.89 14.78
C GLU A 301 7.13 -28.50 15.42
N GLY A 302 8.34 -28.08 15.82
CA GLY A 302 8.63 -26.68 16.18
C GLY A 302 8.89 -25.83 14.94
N SER A 303 8.70 -24.51 14.99
CA SER A 303 9.06 -23.65 13.84
C SER A 303 10.54 -23.76 13.53
N ARG A 304 10.87 -23.84 12.24
CA ARG A 304 12.21 -23.55 11.74
C ARG A 304 12.50 -22.04 11.90
N ALA A 305 13.78 -21.67 12.00
CA ALA A 305 14.20 -20.29 11.84
C ALA A 305 14.43 -19.98 10.35
N THR A 306 13.88 -18.89 9.85
CA THR A 306 14.10 -18.38 8.48
C THR A 306 15.21 -17.32 8.53
N VAL A 307 16.26 -17.43 7.71
CA VAL A 307 17.39 -16.48 7.74
C VAL A 307 17.54 -15.73 6.42
N ILE A 308 17.48 -14.39 6.48
CA ILE A 308 17.68 -13.47 5.35
C ILE A 308 18.51 -12.26 5.81
N GLU A 309 19.35 -11.71 4.95
CA GLU A 309 20.18 -10.50 5.21
C GLU A 309 20.88 -10.48 6.59
N GLY A 310 21.44 -11.62 7.00
CA GLY A 310 22.15 -11.77 8.27
C GLY A 310 21.24 -11.82 9.51
N ARG A 311 19.93 -12.06 9.38
CA ARG A 311 18.98 -12.11 10.50
C ARG A 311 18.06 -13.31 10.48
N ALA A 312 17.87 -13.93 11.64
CA ALA A 312 17.12 -15.15 11.87
C ALA A 312 15.76 -14.87 12.52
N TYR A 313 14.68 -15.21 11.82
CA TYR A 313 13.29 -15.01 12.22
C TYR A 313 12.63 -16.34 12.62
N GLN A 314 11.92 -16.38 13.75
CA GLN A 314 11.33 -17.64 14.24
C GLN A 314 10.09 -17.41 15.10
N THR A 315 9.05 -18.24 14.93
CA THR A 315 7.90 -18.34 15.84
C THR A 315 8.14 -19.45 16.87
N ILE A 316 8.31 -19.10 18.15
CA ILE A 316 8.73 -20.03 19.22
C ILE A 316 7.94 -19.74 20.51
N GLY A 317 7.36 -20.77 21.12
CA GLY A 317 6.34 -20.55 22.15
C GLY A 317 5.17 -19.73 21.58
N ASN A 318 4.76 -18.69 22.33
CA ASN A 318 3.79 -17.68 21.89
C ASN A 318 4.43 -16.36 21.40
N GLU A 319 5.73 -16.39 21.06
CA GLU A 319 6.50 -15.22 20.62
C GLU A 319 7.05 -15.40 19.20
N VAL A 320 7.20 -14.29 18.46
CA VAL A 320 7.96 -14.22 17.22
C VAL A 320 9.22 -13.39 17.47
N HIS A 321 10.39 -13.97 17.17
CA HIS A 321 11.71 -13.41 17.46
C HIS A 321 12.43 -13.05 16.15
N CYS A 322 13.20 -11.97 16.18
CA CYS A 322 14.27 -11.68 15.22
C CYS A 322 15.59 -11.61 15.98
N ARG A 323 16.57 -12.41 15.52
CA ARG A 323 17.94 -12.39 16.03
C ARG A 323 18.91 -12.00 14.92
N ASP A 324 19.99 -11.35 15.28
CA ASP A 324 21.17 -11.28 14.42
C ASP A 324 21.73 -12.70 14.23
N ALA A 325 22.00 -13.11 13.00
CA ALA A 325 22.35 -14.49 12.70
C ALA A 325 23.76 -14.85 13.16
N GLU A 326 24.74 -13.96 12.96
CA GLU A 326 26.15 -14.19 13.27
C GLU A 326 26.40 -14.16 14.79
N SER A 327 25.99 -13.08 15.47
CA SER A 327 26.17 -12.93 16.92
C SER A 327 25.16 -13.74 17.75
N GLY A 328 23.93 -13.91 17.23
CA GLY A 328 22.81 -14.49 17.98
C GLY A 328 22.06 -13.51 18.89
N GLU A 329 22.39 -12.20 18.86
CA GLU A 329 21.74 -11.16 19.66
C GLU A 329 20.25 -11.03 19.32
N LEU A 330 19.41 -10.76 20.32
CA LEU A 330 17.96 -10.56 20.13
C LEU A 330 17.66 -9.12 19.71
N LEU A 331 17.51 -8.91 18.40
CA LEU A 331 17.23 -7.59 17.80
C LEU A 331 15.81 -7.10 18.16
N TRP A 332 14.82 -8.00 18.10
CA TRP A 332 13.48 -7.76 18.62
C TRP A 332 12.72 -9.06 18.91
N ARG A 333 11.68 -8.98 19.73
CA ARG A 333 10.64 -10.01 19.86
C ARG A 333 9.25 -9.40 20.01
N ARG A 334 8.21 -10.14 19.66
CA ARG A 334 6.80 -9.77 19.88
C ARG A 334 6.01 -10.97 20.38
N ARG A 335 5.06 -10.73 21.28
CA ARG A 335 4.05 -11.74 21.64
C ARG A 335 2.88 -11.66 20.66
N TYR A 336 2.44 -12.79 20.12
CA TYR A 336 1.29 -12.80 19.19
C TYR A 336 0.01 -13.37 19.82
N THR A 337 0.10 -14.13 20.93
CA THR A 337 -1.05 -14.49 21.77
C THR A 337 -0.68 -14.59 23.26
N ASN A 338 -1.68 -14.54 24.15
CA ASN A 338 -1.49 -14.63 25.61
C ASN A 338 -1.70 -16.04 26.19
N ASP A 339 -2.16 -17.03 25.42
CA ASP A 339 -2.18 -18.44 25.87
C ASP A 339 -0.84 -19.13 25.59
N THR A 340 -0.41 -19.98 26.52
CA THR A 340 0.85 -20.74 26.45
C THR A 340 0.63 -22.25 26.30
N ARG A 341 -0.62 -22.70 26.19
CA ARG A 341 -1.03 -24.13 26.24
C ARG A 341 -1.51 -24.68 24.91
N SER A 342 -1.81 -23.82 23.94
CA SER A 342 -2.04 -24.15 22.53
C SER A 342 -0.82 -23.79 21.68
N ARG A 343 -0.57 -24.52 20.57
CA ARG A 343 0.52 -24.25 19.62
C ARG A 343 0.06 -23.15 18.66
N PRO A 344 0.43 -21.87 18.81
CA PRO A 344 -0.48 -20.82 18.39
C PRO A 344 -0.15 -20.11 17.06
N ALA A 345 1.03 -20.28 16.46
CA ALA A 345 1.35 -19.77 15.11
C ALA A 345 1.97 -20.82 14.16
N SER A 346 1.90 -20.51 12.87
CA SER A 346 2.65 -21.18 11.80
C SER A 346 4.15 -20.84 11.86
N PRO A 347 5.01 -21.59 11.12
CA PRO A 347 6.31 -21.07 10.72
C PRO A 347 6.14 -19.78 9.87
N PRO A 348 7.11 -18.84 9.91
CA PRO A 348 7.01 -17.61 9.15
C PRO A 348 7.64 -17.72 7.74
N ALA A 349 6.99 -17.12 6.76
CA ALA A 349 7.56 -16.78 5.45
C ALA A 349 8.23 -15.40 5.52
N VAL A 350 9.20 -15.12 4.64
CA VAL A 350 9.76 -13.77 4.46
C VAL A 350 9.80 -13.43 2.97
N ALA A 351 9.28 -12.26 2.62
CA ALA A 351 9.32 -11.72 1.27
C ALA A 351 9.52 -10.19 1.33
N GLY A 352 10.38 -9.64 0.48
CA GLY A 352 10.76 -8.23 0.56
C GLY A 352 11.13 -7.81 1.99
N SER A 353 10.47 -6.77 2.49
CA SER A 353 10.64 -6.22 3.85
C SER A 353 9.66 -6.79 4.90
N GLN A 354 8.90 -7.85 4.63
CA GLN A 354 7.90 -8.36 5.59
C GLN A 354 8.02 -9.85 5.93
N LEU A 355 7.72 -10.13 7.20
CA LEU A 355 7.62 -11.44 7.85
C LEU A 355 6.14 -11.84 7.95
N VAL A 356 5.73 -12.92 7.30
CA VAL A 356 4.33 -13.33 7.18
C VAL A 356 4.06 -14.65 7.92
N PHE A 357 3.06 -14.69 8.81
CA PHE A 357 2.65 -15.91 9.51
C PHE A 357 1.16 -15.92 9.88
N GLY A 358 0.58 -17.11 10.06
CA GLY A 358 -0.80 -17.30 10.51
C GLY A 358 -0.90 -17.81 11.95
N THR A 359 -2.09 -17.74 12.56
CA THR A 359 -2.36 -18.23 13.92
C THR A 359 -3.53 -19.20 14.01
N GLN A 360 -3.58 -20.00 15.08
CA GLN A 360 -4.72 -20.87 15.40
C GLN A 360 -6.02 -20.11 15.67
N ASP A 361 -5.94 -18.82 16.01
CA ASP A 361 -7.12 -17.96 16.18
C ASP A 361 -7.77 -17.59 14.83
N GLY A 362 -7.05 -17.76 13.72
CA GLY A 362 -7.47 -17.41 12.36
C GLY A 362 -6.90 -16.10 11.82
N HIS A 363 -5.98 -15.48 12.55
CA HIS A 363 -5.31 -14.26 12.12
C HIS A 363 -4.15 -14.57 11.17
N LEU A 364 -3.94 -13.68 10.20
CA LEU A 364 -2.78 -13.64 9.32
C LEU A 364 -2.08 -12.28 9.51
N PHE A 365 -0.80 -12.30 9.84
CA PHE A 365 0.00 -11.11 10.13
C PHE A 365 1.12 -10.93 9.09
N GLY A 366 1.35 -9.68 8.69
CA GLY A 366 2.58 -9.22 8.08
C GLY A 366 3.28 -8.23 9.02
N LEU A 367 4.50 -8.55 9.46
CA LEU A 367 5.32 -7.66 10.29
C LEU A 367 6.50 -7.13 9.47
N ASP A 368 6.93 -5.90 9.71
CA ASP A 368 8.22 -5.39 9.21
C ASP A 368 9.38 -6.22 9.77
N ILE A 369 10.33 -6.62 8.91
CA ILE A 369 11.49 -7.43 9.31
C ILE A 369 12.48 -6.66 10.19
N ASP A 370 12.55 -5.33 10.05
CA ASP A 370 13.51 -4.50 10.80
C ASP A 370 13.11 -4.26 12.25
N THR A 371 11.82 -4.08 12.50
CA THR A 371 11.28 -3.62 13.79
C THR A 371 10.30 -4.59 14.44
N GLY A 372 9.79 -5.59 13.71
CA GLY A 372 8.72 -6.46 14.19
C GLY A 372 7.44 -5.67 14.52
N MET A 373 7.18 -4.56 13.85
CA MET A 373 5.91 -3.84 13.95
C MET A 373 4.92 -4.38 12.92
N THR A 374 3.64 -4.41 13.26
CA THR A 374 2.59 -4.94 12.39
C THR A 374 2.36 -4.01 11.21
N ALA A 375 2.70 -4.44 9.98
CA ALA A 375 2.42 -3.70 8.76
C ALA A 375 0.95 -3.92 8.32
N TRP A 376 0.44 -5.14 8.47
CA TRP A 376 -0.96 -5.48 8.27
C TRP A 376 -1.36 -6.71 9.11
N ALA A 377 -2.65 -6.81 9.43
CA ALA A 377 -3.23 -7.93 10.15
C ALA A 377 -4.68 -8.14 9.70
N TYR A 378 -4.99 -9.38 9.32
CA TYR A 378 -6.31 -9.79 8.83
C TYR A 378 -6.84 -10.96 9.65
N ASP A 379 -8.13 -10.98 9.94
CA ASP A 379 -8.83 -12.15 10.47
C ASP A 379 -9.55 -12.88 9.34
N VAL A 380 -9.17 -14.14 9.12
CA VAL A 380 -9.72 -15.05 8.09
C VAL A 380 -10.87 -15.90 8.66
N GLY A 381 -11.13 -15.85 9.98
CA GLY A 381 -12.21 -16.56 10.66
C GLY A 381 -11.99 -18.08 10.84
N GLU A 382 -10.86 -18.62 10.36
CA GLU A 382 -10.53 -20.04 10.42
C GLU A 382 -9.06 -20.28 10.77
N PRO A 383 -8.73 -21.22 11.69
CA PRO A 383 -7.36 -21.43 12.16
C PRO A 383 -6.35 -21.69 11.04
N ILE A 384 -5.22 -20.96 11.06
CA ILE A 384 -4.11 -21.12 10.11
C ILE A 384 -2.95 -21.81 10.83
N ALA A 385 -2.60 -23.02 10.37
CA ALA A 385 -1.60 -23.88 11.00
C ALA A 385 -0.35 -24.09 10.13
N ALA A 386 -0.54 -24.12 8.81
CA ALA A 386 0.52 -24.27 7.83
C ALA A 386 1.28 -22.95 7.60
N GLN A 387 2.49 -23.04 7.07
CA GLN A 387 3.26 -21.86 6.67
C GLN A 387 2.57 -21.17 5.47
N PRO A 388 2.37 -19.84 5.50
CA PRO A 388 1.93 -19.10 4.33
C PRO A 388 2.99 -19.09 3.22
N THR A 389 2.54 -18.95 1.98
CA THR A 389 3.37 -18.87 0.77
C THR A 389 3.20 -17.50 0.13
N VAL A 390 4.28 -16.89 -0.33
CA VAL A 390 4.28 -15.50 -0.82
C VAL A 390 4.91 -15.41 -2.20
N GLY A 391 4.16 -14.90 -3.17
CA GLY A 391 4.62 -14.72 -4.55
C GLY A 391 3.91 -13.56 -5.24
N HIS A 392 4.68 -12.72 -5.92
CA HIS A 392 4.20 -11.62 -6.77
C HIS A 392 3.09 -10.73 -6.16
N GLY A 393 3.18 -10.35 -4.88
CA GLY A 393 2.21 -9.48 -4.19
C GLY A 393 1.15 -10.22 -3.38
N TRP A 394 1.01 -11.52 -3.60
CA TRP A 394 -0.02 -12.34 -3.00
C TRP A 394 0.51 -13.22 -1.87
N VAL A 395 -0.28 -13.33 -0.79
CA VAL A 395 -0.08 -14.29 0.29
C VAL A 395 -1.14 -15.38 0.19
N TYR A 396 -0.69 -16.62 0.13
CA TYR A 396 -1.52 -17.82 0.12
C TYR A 396 -1.41 -18.56 1.45
N ALA A 397 -2.55 -18.85 2.07
CA ALA A 397 -2.61 -19.58 3.33
C ALA A 397 -3.72 -20.64 3.32
N SER A 398 -3.50 -21.76 4.02
CA SER A 398 -4.44 -22.87 4.13
C SER A 398 -5.00 -23.00 5.55
N THR A 399 -6.31 -23.12 5.67
CA THR A 399 -7.01 -23.22 6.95
C THR A 399 -7.12 -24.68 7.41
N ALA A 400 -7.20 -24.88 8.72
CA ALA A 400 -7.48 -26.17 9.36
C ALA A 400 -8.92 -26.69 9.15
N ARG A 401 -9.70 -26.05 8.26
CA ARG A 401 -11.11 -26.34 7.97
C ARG A 401 -11.38 -26.52 6.46
N GLY A 402 -10.36 -26.91 5.69
CA GLY A 402 -10.50 -27.12 4.24
C GLY A 402 -10.62 -25.83 3.40
N GLY A 403 -10.22 -24.69 3.94
CA GLY A 403 -10.16 -23.41 3.23
C GLY A 403 -8.77 -23.13 2.67
N VAL A 404 -8.71 -22.49 1.50
CA VAL A 404 -7.48 -21.89 0.94
C VAL A 404 -7.80 -20.43 0.65
N VAL A 405 -7.01 -19.50 1.18
CA VAL A 405 -7.17 -18.07 0.95
C VAL A 405 -5.97 -17.53 0.18
N GLY A 406 -6.22 -16.71 -0.84
CA GLY A 406 -5.23 -15.86 -1.50
C GLY A 406 -5.58 -14.40 -1.26
N LEU A 407 -4.61 -13.60 -0.79
CA LEU A 407 -4.77 -12.18 -0.50
C LEU A 407 -3.67 -11.37 -1.21
N GLU A 408 -4.06 -10.47 -2.09
CA GLU A 408 -3.19 -9.45 -2.68
C GLU A 408 -2.88 -8.39 -1.62
N VAL A 409 -1.79 -8.54 -0.86
CA VAL A 409 -1.44 -7.60 0.24
C VAL A 409 -0.43 -6.53 -0.19
N SER A 410 0.19 -6.71 -1.35
CA SER A 410 1.18 -5.81 -1.93
C SER A 410 1.28 -6.08 -3.45
N ASP A 411 2.28 -5.49 -4.10
CA ASP A 411 2.52 -5.62 -5.54
C ASP A 411 3.55 -6.71 -5.89
N VAL A 412 3.81 -6.90 -7.19
CA VAL A 412 4.68 -7.96 -7.75
C VAL A 412 6.15 -7.98 -7.27
N SER A 413 6.61 -6.99 -6.50
CA SER A 413 7.93 -7.03 -5.82
C SER A 413 7.91 -7.76 -4.48
N PHE A 414 6.73 -7.92 -3.86
CA PHE A 414 6.56 -8.68 -2.63
C PHE A 414 6.52 -10.18 -2.96
N ASP A 415 7.71 -10.73 -3.14
CA ASP A 415 7.96 -11.98 -3.84
C ASP A 415 9.09 -12.79 -3.20
N GLY A 416 9.17 -14.09 -3.52
CA GLY A 416 10.33 -14.94 -3.22
C GLY A 416 10.15 -16.02 -2.15
N TRP A 417 8.93 -16.30 -1.68
CA TRP A 417 8.66 -17.41 -0.74
C TRP A 417 7.64 -18.41 -1.32
N HIS A 418 8.00 -19.02 -2.45
CA HIS A 418 7.06 -19.77 -3.29
C HIS A 418 6.67 -21.16 -2.77
N MET A 419 7.51 -21.86 -1.99
CA MET A 419 7.20 -23.23 -1.55
C MET A 419 7.99 -23.68 -0.30
N TRP A 420 7.66 -24.87 0.22
CA TRP A 420 8.44 -25.54 1.26
C TRP A 420 9.06 -26.84 0.74
N GLY A 421 10.39 -26.82 0.55
CA GLY A 421 11.21 -28.02 0.37
C GLY A 421 12.14 -27.99 -0.84
N GLY A 422 13.23 -28.77 -0.78
CA GLY A 422 14.27 -28.74 -1.81
C GLY A 422 15.43 -27.81 -1.46
N ASN A 423 15.91 -27.02 -2.42
CA ASN A 423 17.13 -26.23 -2.25
C ASN A 423 16.89 -24.74 -1.88
N ALA A 424 17.97 -23.99 -1.66
CA ALA A 424 17.90 -22.54 -1.35
C ALA A 424 17.07 -21.75 -2.38
N GLN A 425 17.11 -22.12 -3.66
CA GLN A 425 16.32 -21.55 -4.76
C GLN A 425 14.80 -21.78 -4.61
N HIS A 426 14.35 -22.62 -3.68
CA HIS A 426 12.93 -22.86 -3.37
C HIS A 426 12.49 -22.16 -2.07
N ASN A 427 13.44 -21.56 -1.34
CA ASN A 427 13.23 -20.74 -0.14
C ASN A 427 13.69 -19.29 -0.43
N GLY A 428 13.57 -18.88 -1.69
CA GLY A 428 14.09 -17.66 -2.29
C GLY A 428 13.62 -17.58 -3.74
N ARG A 429 13.95 -16.48 -4.43
CA ARG A 429 13.39 -16.17 -5.76
C ARG A 429 13.79 -17.21 -6.82
N VAL A 430 12.81 -17.96 -7.31
CA VAL A 430 12.99 -19.01 -8.34
C VAL A 430 13.43 -18.37 -9.66
N LEU A 431 14.39 -18.99 -10.35
CA LEU A 431 14.99 -18.45 -11.59
C LEU A 431 14.08 -18.53 -12.84
N ALA A 432 12.93 -19.21 -12.71
CA ALA A 432 11.91 -19.32 -13.74
C ALA A 432 10.53 -19.49 -13.09
N THR A 433 9.90 -18.37 -12.74
CA THR A 433 8.44 -18.28 -12.53
C THR A 433 7.92 -17.07 -13.28
N GLU A 434 6.98 -17.31 -14.19
CA GLU A 434 6.09 -16.28 -14.69
C GLU A 434 5.27 -15.70 -13.50
N PRO A 435 4.82 -14.43 -13.58
CA PRO A 435 3.75 -13.96 -12.71
C PRO A 435 2.48 -14.83 -12.89
N PRO A 436 1.46 -14.70 -12.02
CA PRO A 436 0.18 -15.39 -12.21
C PRO A 436 -0.30 -15.21 -13.65
N ALA A 437 -0.46 -16.32 -14.37
CA ALA A 437 -0.48 -16.31 -15.83
C ALA A 437 -1.60 -15.39 -16.34
N GLU A 438 -1.26 -14.50 -17.26
CA GLU A 438 -2.21 -13.54 -17.84
C GLU A 438 -3.02 -14.23 -18.95
N GLU A 439 -3.82 -15.23 -18.58
CA GLU A 439 -4.93 -15.72 -19.42
C GLU A 439 -6.04 -14.66 -19.41
N ASP A 440 -5.81 -13.60 -20.20
CA ASP A 440 -6.71 -12.61 -20.84
C ASP A 440 -7.90 -11.98 -20.06
N GLU A 441 -8.10 -12.25 -18.76
CA GLU A 441 -8.85 -11.34 -17.85
C GLU A 441 -8.03 -10.10 -17.45
N ARG A 442 -6.78 -9.99 -17.93
CA ARG A 442 -6.01 -8.75 -17.93
C ARG A 442 -5.89 -8.25 -19.37
N PRO A 443 -6.44 -7.07 -19.69
CA PRO A 443 -5.97 -6.32 -20.84
C PRO A 443 -4.47 -6.04 -20.73
N SER A 444 -3.77 -6.03 -21.87
CA SER A 444 -2.40 -5.52 -21.94
C SER A 444 -2.30 -4.14 -21.28
N GLU A 445 -1.31 -3.97 -20.40
CA GLU A 445 -1.23 -2.82 -19.50
C GLU A 445 -1.17 -1.50 -20.30
N GLY A 446 -2.21 -0.67 -20.13
CA GLY A 446 -2.51 0.47 -20.99
C GLY A 446 -4.00 0.55 -21.32
N THR A 447 -4.69 -0.58 -21.42
CA THR A 447 -6.01 -0.68 -22.06
C THR A 447 -7.19 -0.31 -21.16
N LEU A 448 -8.28 0.11 -21.80
CA LEU A 448 -9.55 0.55 -21.23
C LEU A 448 -10.27 -0.48 -20.33
N GLN A 449 -10.92 0.01 -19.26
CA GLN A 449 -11.94 -0.73 -18.50
C GLN A 449 -13.35 -0.30 -18.91
N LEU A 450 -14.16 -1.27 -19.33
CA LEU A 450 -15.57 -1.15 -19.68
C LEU A 450 -16.42 -1.64 -18.47
N ASN A 451 -17.50 -0.93 -18.12
CA ASN A 451 -18.26 -1.17 -16.88
C ASN A 451 -19.23 -2.38 -16.90
N GLU A 452 -19.16 -3.23 -17.91
CA GLU A 452 -19.91 -4.50 -18.05
C GLU A 452 -18.95 -5.62 -18.46
N GLU A 453 -19.32 -6.88 -18.24
CA GLU A 453 -18.52 -8.05 -18.65
C GLU A 453 -18.24 -8.02 -20.17
N PRO A 454 -16.98 -7.82 -20.63
CA PRO A 454 -16.65 -7.82 -22.05
C PRO A 454 -16.81 -9.22 -22.64
N ARG A 455 -16.95 -9.30 -23.96
CA ARG A 455 -16.76 -10.58 -24.67
C ARG A 455 -15.26 -10.81 -24.87
N ASP A 456 -14.85 -12.08 -24.88
CA ASP A 456 -13.44 -12.53 -24.91
C ASP A 456 -12.59 -11.98 -26.10
N GLU A 457 -13.20 -11.33 -27.09
CA GLU A 457 -12.54 -10.77 -28.28
C GLU A 457 -12.41 -9.22 -28.26
N GLU A 458 -12.93 -8.53 -27.23
CA GLU A 458 -13.11 -7.05 -27.25
C GLU A 458 -11.97 -6.23 -26.61
N ILE A 459 -10.85 -6.88 -26.25
CA ILE A 459 -9.82 -6.28 -25.40
C ILE A 459 -8.77 -5.49 -26.22
N ALA A 460 -9.15 -4.27 -26.65
CA ALA A 460 -8.25 -3.26 -27.22
C ALA A 460 -8.73 -1.82 -26.90
N GLY A 461 -7.80 -0.85 -26.80
CA GLY A 461 -8.09 0.56 -26.47
C GLY A 461 -8.31 1.46 -27.71
N PHE A 462 -8.54 2.78 -27.62
CA PHE A 462 -8.44 3.77 -26.53
C PHE A 462 -9.39 4.96 -26.82
N PRO A 463 -9.85 5.75 -25.82
CA PRO A 463 -10.69 6.92 -26.02
C PRO A 463 -9.96 8.25 -25.77
N LEU A 464 -8.63 8.27 -25.71
CA LEU A 464 -7.85 9.49 -25.90
C LEU A 464 -6.69 9.17 -26.85
N GLN A 465 -6.66 9.86 -27.99
CA GLN A 465 -5.69 9.68 -29.07
C GLN A 465 -4.52 10.68 -28.97
N GLY A 466 -4.70 11.76 -28.22
CA GLY A 466 -3.71 12.82 -28.04
C GLY A 466 -4.31 14.07 -27.41
N THR A 467 -3.44 14.87 -26.80
CA THR A 467 -3.78 16.18 -26.24
C THR A 467 -2.93 17.25 -26.90
N ARG A 468 -3.55 18.32 -27.42
CA ARG A 468 -2.83 19.53 -27.85
C ARG A 468 -3.08 20.66 -26.88
N VAL A 469 -2.02 21.36 -26.50
CA VAL A 469 -2.07 22.56 -25.66
C VAL A 469 -1.49 23.71 -26.46
N HIS A 470 -2.24 24.81 -26.54
CA HIS A 470 -1.77 26.08 -27.06
C HIS A 470 -1.97 27.16 -25.99
N ALA A 471 -0.95 27.98 -25.74
CA ALA A 471 -0.97 28.99 -24.70
C ALA A 471 -0.47 30.35 -25.21
N ASP A 472 -1.37 31.33 -25.26
CA ASP A 472 -1.07 32.73 -25.52
C ASP A 472 -0.71 33.43 -24.20
N VAL A 473 0.54 33.81 -23.99
CA VAL A 473 0.97 34.54 -22.77
C VAL A 473 1.05 36.03 -23.05
N SER A 474 0.20 36.81 -22.37
CA SER A 474 0.22 38.28 -22.36
C SER A 474 0.65 38.79 -20.99
N GLY A 475 1.88 39.28 -20.88
CA GLY A 475 2.47 39.72 -19.62
C GLY A 475 2.64 38.55 -18.65
N PHE A 476 1.82 38.52 -17.59
CA PHE A 476 1.82 37.49 -16.55
C PHE A 476 0.51 36.70 -16.48
N VAL A 477 -0.29 36.74 -17.55
CA VAL A 477 -1.53 35.95 -17.70
C VAL A 477 -1.40 35.12 -18.98
N ALA A 478 -1.76 33.84 -18.92
CA ALA A 478 -1.85 32.97 -20.08
C ALA A 478 -3.29 32.55 -20.35
N ARG A 479 -3.72 32.72 -21.60
CA ARG A 479 -4.92 32.11 -22.15
C ARG A 479 -4.53 30.76 -22.74
N VAL A 480 -5.15 29.68 -22.29
CA VAL A 480 -4.79 28.32 -22.69
C VAL A 480 -5.98 27.62 -23.34
N ARG A 481 -5.74 27.03 -24.51
CA ARG A 481 -6.63 26.11 -25.21
C ARG A 481 -6.07 24.70 -25.05
N VAL A 482 -6.89 23.77 -24.55
CA VAL A 482 -6.56 22.34 -24.53
C VAL A 482 -7.56 21.60 -25.42
N GLU A 483 -7.04 20.85 -26.39
CA GLU A 483 -7.79 20.06 -27.35
C GLU A 483 -7.50 18.57 -27.10
N GLN A 484 -8.54 17.83 -26.70
CA GLN A 484 -8.48 16.39 -26.42
C GLN A 484 -9.30 15.66 -27.51
N THR A 485 -8.68 14.70 -28.20
CA THR A 485 -9.37 13.92 -29.24
C THR A 485 -9.65 12.50 -28.74
N PHE A 486 -10.93 12.21 -28.57
CA PHE A 486 -11.48 10.92 -28.17
C PHE A 486 -11.87 10.13 -29.43
N GLN A 487 -11.72 8.81 -29.43
CA GLN A 487 -12.20 7.94 -30.51
C GLN A 487 -12.81 6.67 -29.92
N ASN A 488 -13.85 6.13 -30.56
CA ASN A 488 -14.39 4.83 -30.18
C ASN A 488 -13.79 3.71 -31.06
N PRO A 489 -13.01 2.77 -30.49
CA PRO A 489 -12.46 1.63 -31.24
C PRO A 489 -13.45 0.46 -31.41
N TYR A 490 -14.56 0.46 -30.65
CA TYR A 490 -15.50 -0.66 -30.55
C TYR A 490 -16.56 -0.65 -31.67
N ASP A 491 -17.23 -1.79 -31.85
CA ASP A 491 -18.34 -1.97 -32.79
C ASP A 491 -19.71 -1.49 -32.26
N ARG A 492 -19.78 -1.15 -30.97
CA ARG A 492 -20.95 -0.57 -30.26
C ARG A 492 -20.74 0.88 -29.84
N ALA A 493 -21.82 1.56 -29.48
CA ALA A 493 -21.77 2.89 -28.87
C ALA A 493 -21.21 2.83 -27.44
N VAL A 494 -20.37 3.80 -27.06
CA VAL A 494 -19.74 3.86 -25.72
C VAL A 494 -19.79 5.24 -25.09
N GLU A 495 -19.60 5.30 -23.78
CA GLU A 495 -19.34 6.51 -23.00
C GLU A 495 -17.88 6.55 -22.55
N ALA A 496 -17.12 7.58 -22.93
CA ALA A 496 -15.75 7.77 -22.45
C ALA A 496 -15.70 8.63 -21.19
N VAL A 497 -14.93 8.23 -20.18
CA VAL A 497 -14.67 9.02 -18.96
C VAL A 497 -13.17 9.24 -18.78
N TYR A 498 -12.75 10.50 -18.79
CA TYR A 498 -11.36 10.91 -18.57
C TYR A 498 -11.24 11.85 -17.35
N LEU A 499 -10.33 11.49 -16.44
CA LEU A 499 -9.89 12.36 -15.36
C LEU A 499 -8.56 13.01 -15.78
N PHE A 500 -8.40 14.32 -15.58
CA PHE A 500 -7.14 15.01 -15.87
C PHE A 500 -6.90 16.19 -14.92
N PRO A 501 -5.62 16.55 -14.68
CA PRO A 501 -5.29 17.71 -13.87
C PRO A 501 -5.32 19.00 -14.71
N LEU A 502 -5.54 20.13 -14.04
CA LEU A 502 -5.22 21.47 -14.54
C LEU A 502 -4.58 22.27 -13.38
N PRO A 503 -3.97 23.44 -13.64
CA PRO A 503 -3.53 24.35 -12.58
C PRO A 503 -4.68 24.67 -11.60
N ASP A 504 -4.43 24.76 -10.30
CA ASP A 504 -5.50 25.00 -9.32
C ASP A 504 -6.04 26.45 -9.35
N ASP A 505 -5.26 27.37 -9.92
CA ASP A 505 -5.70 28.72 -10.26
C ASP A 505 -6.51 28.81 -11.57
N ALA A 506 -6.56 27.75 -12.39
CA ALA A 506 -7.18 27.76 -13.71
C ALA A 506 -8.64 28.21 -13.67
N ALA A 507 -8.93 29.30 -14.37
CA ALA A 507 -10.27 29.77 -14.65
C ALA A 507 -10.78 29.13 -15.95
N VAL A 508 -11.30 27.89 -15.86
CA VAL A 508 -11.93 27.18 -16.99
C VAL A 508 -13.26 27.86 -17.31
N ASP A 509 -13.37 28.47 -18.50
CA ASP A 509 -14.46 29.40 -18.85
C ASP A 509 -15.15 29.15 -20.20
N ALA A 510 -14.67 28.19 -21.00
CA ALA A 510 -15.40 27.70 -22.18
C ALA A 510 -15.07 26.24 -22.50
N MET A 511 -16.03 25.58 -23.14
CA MET A 511 -15.90 24.21 -23.65
C MET A 511 -16.69 24.07 -24.96
N GLU A 512 -16.13 23.35 -25.93
CA GLU A 512 -16.76 22.98 -27.21
C GLU A 512 -16.56 21.50 -27.48
N MET A 513 -17.60 20.83 -27.97
CA MET A 513 -17.56 19.45 -28.47
C MET A 513 -17.74 19.45 -29.99
N ARG A 514 -16.86 18.76 -30.72
CA ARG A 514 -16.93 18.59 -32.17
C ARG A 514 -17.06 17.12 -32.57
N ALA A 515 -18.04 16.82 -33.41
CA ALA A 515 -18.29 15.51 -34.01
C ALA A 515 -18.40 15.66 -35.54
N GLY A 516 -17.41 15.14 -36.28
CA GLY A 516 -17.30 15.40 -37.72
C GLY A 516 -17.22 16.89 -38.02
N ASP A 517 -18.21 17.44 -38.74
CA ASP A 517 -18.34 18.88 -39.04
C ASP A 517 -19.28 19.65 -38.09
N ARG A 518 -19.90 18.97 -37.12
CA ARG A 518 -20.80 19.59 -36.15
C ARG A 518 -19.99 20.07 -34.94
N VAL A 519 -20.22 21.32 -34.52
CA VAL A 519 -19.61 21.91 -33.32
C VAL A 519 -20.72 22.37 -32.38
N VAL A 520 -20.72 21.86 -31.15
CA VAL A 520 -21.63 22.24 -30.08
C VAL A 520 -20.84 22.98 -29.00
N ARG A 521 -21.19 24.25 -28.78
CA ARG A 521 -20.69 25.04 -27.64
C ARG A 521 -21.40 24.55 -26.38
N ALA A 522 -20.65 24.19 -25.35
CA ALA A 522 -21.22 23.75 -24.08
C ALA A 522 -21.88 24.94 -23.35
N GLN A 523 -23.04 24.70 -22.75
CA GLN A 523 -23.69 25.65 -21.85
C GLN A 523 -23.27 25.35 -20.41
N ILE A 524 -23.13 26.38 -19.59
CA ILE A 524 -22.88 26.20 -18.16
C ILE A 524 -24.20 26.12 -17.39
N HIS A 525 -24.31 25.11 -16.55
CA HIS A 525 -25.49 24.86 -15.71
C HIS A 525 -25.06 24.69 -14.24
N ARG A 526 -26.04 24.62 -13.32
CA ARG A 526 -25.75 24.06 -11.98
C ARG A 526 -25.36 22.59 -12.16
N ARG A 527 -24.38 22.11 -11.39
CA ARG A 527 -23.80 20.76 -11.54
C ARG A 527 -24.86 19.65 -11.53
N GLN A 528 -25.86 19.74 -10.65
CA GLN A 528 -26.96 18.78 -10.59
C GLN A 528 -27.86 18.82 -11.83
N GLU A 529 -28.23 20.01 -12.30
CA GLU A 529 -29.00 20.20 -13.53
C GLU A 529 -28.23 19.70 -14.77
N ALA A 530 -26.90 19.87 -14.80
CA ALA A 530 -26.04 19.36 -15.86
C ALA A 530 -26.00 17.83 -15.87
N ARG A 531 -25.87 17.19 -14.69
CA ARG A 531 -25.93 15.73 -14.51
C ARG A 531 -27.27 15.18 -15.00
N GLU A 532 -28.40 15.73 -14.53
CA GLU A 532 -29.75 15.27 -14.89
C GLU A 532 -30.01 15.34 -16.41
N ARG A 533 -29.56 16.41 -17.08
CA ARG A 533 -29.66 16.57 -18.54
C ARG A 533 -28.68 15.68 -19.32
N TYR A 534 -27.49 15.41 -18.76
CA TYR A 534 -26.53 14.49 -19.34
C TYR A 534 -27.05 13.05 -19.31
N GLU A 535 -27.63 12.62 -18.20
CA GLU A 535 -28.24 11.29 -18.05
C GLU A 535 -29.44 11.11 -18.99
N ASP A 536 -30.35 12.09 -19.08
CA ASP A 536 -31.42 12.08 -20.10
C ASP A 536 -30.87 11.95 -21.53
N ALA A 537 -29.82 12.69 -21.88
CA ALA A 537 -29.20 12.56 -23.20
C ALA A 537 -28.50 11.20 -23.40
N ARG A 538 -27.87 10.65 -22.35
CA ARG A 538 -27.25 9.32 -22.34
C ARG A 538 -28.30 8.23 -22.60
N GLU A 539 -29.36 8.18 -21.80
CA GLU A 539 -30.49 7.25 -21.94
C GLU A 539 -31.21 7.37 -23.30
N ARG A 540 -31.34 8.60 -23.84
CA ARG A 540 -31.96 8.84 -25.16
C ARG A 540 -31.06 8.52 -26.36
N GLY A 541 -29.86 7.96 -26.15
CA GLY A 541 -28.93 7.64 -27.24
C GLY A 541 -28.40 8.88 -27.98
N VAL A 542 -28.33 10.04 -27.32
CA VAL A 542 -27.83 11.30 -27.90
C VAL A 542 -26.38 11.52 -27.47
N LEU A 543 -25.53 12.00 -28.39
CA LEU A 543 -24.16 12.39 -28.04
C LEU A 543 -24.20 13.58 -27.06
N ALA A 544 -23.63 13.36 -25.88
CA ALA A 544 -23.57 14.35 -24.81
C ALA A 544 -22.17 14.37 -24.19
N SER A 545 -21.75 15.52 -23.69
CA SER A 545 -20.44 15.72 -23.08
C SER A 545 -20.56 16.65 -21.88
N LEU A 546 -20.09 16.16 -20.73
CA LEU A 546 -20.22 16.78 -19.41
C LEU A 546 -18.82 16.97 -18.80
N LEU A 547 -18.48 18.20 -18.41
CA LEU A 547 -17.22 18.54 -17.76
C LEU A 547 -17.51 19.08 -16.34
N GLU A 548 -16.94 18.40 -15.35
CA GLU A 548 -17.10 18.68 -13.90
C GLU A 548 -15.75 18.90 -13.20
N GLN A 549 -15.75 19.66 -12.11
CA GLN A 549 -14.60 19.79 -11.20
C GLN A 549 -14.76 18.83 -10.00
N GLU A 550 -14.11 17.66 -10.05
CA GLU A 550 -14.13 16.66 -8.96
C GLU A 550 -13.35 17.18 -7.74
N ARG A 551 -12.15 17.74 -7.96
CA ARG A 551 -11.33 18.43 -6.94
C ARG A 551 -10.77 19.72 -7.53
N PRO A 552 -10.30 20.71 -6.74
CA PRO A 552 -9.89 22.02 -7.27
C PRO A 552 -8.83 22.02 -8.38
N ASN A 553 -8.03 20.95 -8.49
CA ASN A 553 -7.04 20.72 -9.55
C ASN A 553 -7.28 19.43 -10.37
N LEU A 554 -8.46 18.80 -10.26
CA LEU A 554 -8.81 17.54 -10.94
C LEU A 554 -10.20 17.62 -11.58
N PHE A 555 -10.27 17.38 -12.88
CA PHE A 555 -11.45 17.58 -13.70
C PHE A 555 -11.89 16.25 -14.33
N ARG A 556 -13.20 16.05 -14.45
CA ARG A 556 -13.82 14.87 -15.05
C ARG A 556 -14.54 15.28 -16.33
N GLN A 557 -14.09 14.73 -17.44
CA GLN A 557 -14.76 14.80 -18.73
C GLN A 557 -15.45 13.47 -19.02
N SER A 558 -16.78 13.48 -19.09
CA SER A 558 -17.57 12.35 -19.61
C SER A 558 -18.08 12.68 -21.01
N VAL A 559 -18.16 11.69 -21.90
CA VAL A 559 -18.65 11.82 -23.29
C VAL A 559 -19.48 10.58 -23.64
N ALA A 560 -20.80 10.68 -23.58
CA ALA A 560 -21.73 9.57 -23.84
C ALA A 560 -22.04 9.39 -25.33
N ASN A 561 -22.42 8.16 -25.70
CA ASN A 561 -22.98 7.80 -27.01
C ASN A 561 -22.06 8.09 -28.21
N ILE A 562 -20.75 7.89 -28.07
CA ILE A 562 -19.80 7.94 -29.20
C ILE A 562 -20.06 6.74 -30.11
N ARG A 563 -20.35 6.97 -31.40
CA ARG A 563 -20.59 5.89 -32.38
C ARG A 563 -19.34 5.04 -32.63
N PRO A 564 -19.50 3.77 -33.08
CA PRO A 564 -18.41 2.94 -33.56
C PRO A 564 -17.49 3.67 -34.56
N GLY A 565 -16.18 3.65 -34.32
CA GLY A 565 -15.15 4.26 -35.17
C GLY A 565 -15.06 5.79 -35.15
N ASP A 566 -16.11 6.50 -34.71
CA ASP A 566 -16.17 7.96 -34.73
C ASP A 566 -15.18 8.60 -33.73
N ALA A 567 -14.70 9.79 -34.09
CA ALA A 567 -13.83 10.62 -33.26
C ALA A 567 -14.55 11.89 -32.80
N ILE A 568 -14.53 12.13 -31.48
CA ILE A 568 -15.07 13.33 -30.82
C ILE A 568 -13.92 14.18 -30.31
N ARG A 569 -13.91 15.46 -30.65
CA ARG A 569 -12.91 16.41 -30.19
C ARG A 569 -13.53 17.34 -29.15
N VAL A 570 -13.04 17.30 -27.92
CA VAL A 570 -13.37 18.29 -26.90
C VAL A 570 -12.28 19.36 -26.91
N THR A 571 -12.68 20.63 -26.98
CA THR A 571 -11.80 21.78 -26.77
C THR A 571 -12.26 22.52 -25.53
N LEU A 572 -11.39 22.67 -24.54
CA LEU A 572 -11.63 23.53 -23.38
C LEU A 572 -10.71 24.75 -23.43
N HIS A 573 -11.16 25.84 -22.84
CA HIS A 573 -10.37 27.04 -22.63
C HIS A 573 -10.32 27.38 -21.15
N TYR A 574 -9.12 27.78 -20.70
CA TYR A 574 -8.93 28.32 -19.36
C TYR A 574 -7.93 29.49 -19.37
N THR A 575 -7.93 30.25 -18.29
CA THR A 575 -6.94 31.31 -18.05
C THR A 575 -6.19 31.01 -16.75
N GLN A 576 -4.86 31.17 -16.75
CA GLN A 576 -4.01 31.04 -15.55
C GLN A 576 -3.09 32.26 -15.38
N VAL A 577 -2.63 32.49 -14.15
CA VAL A 577 -1.70 33.57 -13.79
C VAL A 577 -0.31 32.98 -13.60
N LEU A 578 0.69 33.47 -14.34
CA LEU A 578 2.05 32.97 -14.24
C LEU A 578 2.72 33.49 -12.96
N PRO A 579 3.09 32.63 -11.99
CA PRO A 579 3.92 33.05 -10.87
C PRO A 579 5.27 33.57 -11.38
N TYR A 580 5.81 34.56 -10.66
CA TYR A 580 7.15 35.09 -10.88
C TYR A 580 8.05 34.64 -9.73
N GLU A 581 9.14 33.97 -10.10
CA GLU A 581 10.08 33.26 -9.22
C GLU A 581 11.49 33.38 -9.83
N GLU A 582 12.54 33.59 -9.03
CA GLU A 582 13.95 33.46 -9.50
C GLU A 582 14.28 34.30 -10.76
N GLY A 583 13.71 35.52 -10.87
CA GLY A 583 13.91 36.39 -12.04
C GLY A 583 13.17 35.93 -13.31
N SER A 584 12.18 35.04 -13.18
CA SER A 584 11.49 34.37 -14.29
C SER A 584 9.98 34.33 -14.09
N TYR A 585 9.20 34.53 -15.14
CA TYR A 585 7.80 34.09 -15.17
C TYR A 585 7.75 32.59 -15.47
N ARG A 586 6.86 31.85 -14.81
CA ARG A 586 6.81 30.39 -14.87
C ARG A 586 5.44 29.93 -15.35
N PHE A 587 5.41 29.32 -16.54
CA PHE A 587 4.24 28.61 -17.05
C PHE A 587 4.30 27.15 -16.58
N VAL A 588 3.18 26.62 -16.09
CA VAL A 588 3.04 25.21 -15.73
C VAL A 588 1.83 24.62 -16.47
N TYR A 589 2.01 23.41 -16.99
CA TYR A 589 0.91 22.57 -17.48
C TYR A 589 1.01 21.19 -16.82
N PRO A 590 0.14 20.89 -15.84
CA PRO A 590 0.11 19.58 -15.20
C PRO A 590 -0.30 18.48 -16.17
N MET A 591 0.35 17.32 -16.09
CA MET A 591 0.00 16.16 -16.92
C MET A 591 -0.42 14.93 -16.10
N VAL A 592 0.00 14.83 -14.84
CA VAL A 592 -0.15 13.62 -14.02
C VAL A 592 -1.24 13.78 -12.95
N ALA A 593 -2.19 12.85 -12.92
CA ALA A 593 -3.18 12.74 -11.85
C ALA A 593 -2.88 11.55 -10.92
N GLY A 594 -1.85 11.67 -10.09
CA GLY A 594 -1.46 10.64 -9.13
C GLY A 594 -2.55 10.32 -8.08
N ALA A 595 -2.71 9.04 -7.76
CA ALA A 595 -3.66 8.54 -6.76
C ALA A 595 -3.26 8.99 -5.34
N ARG A 596 -4.23 9.37 -4.49
CA ARG A 596 -3.99 9.97 -3.17
C ARG A 596 -4.62 9.14 -2.04
N TYR A 597 -3.94 9.02 -0.91
CA TYR A 597 -4.47 8.38 0.31
C TYR A 597 -5.59 9.23 0.92
N GLN A 598 -6.61 8.57 1.47
CA GLN A 598 -7.67 9.20 2.27
C GLN A 598 -7.85 8.43 3.59
N PRO A 599 -7.81 9.11 4.75
CA PRO A 599 -8.20 8.51 6.02
C PRO A 599 -9.66 8.04 6.02
N GLU A 600 -9.99 6.97 6.76
CA GLU A 600 -11.29 6.28 6.68
C GLU A 600 -12.52 7.10 7.12
N GLN A 601 -12.35 8.32 7.65
CA GLN A 601 -13.44 9.15 8.21
C GLN A 601 -13.80 10.31 7.29
N GLY A 602 -14.52 10.03 6.19
CA GLY A 602 -14.98 11.07 5.27
C GLY A 602 -15.97 10.67 4.17
N ALA A 603 -16.51 9.46 4.18
CA ALA A 603 -17.40 8.98 3.11
C ALA A 603 -18.81 9.61 3.17
N SER A 604 -19.03 10.61 2.31
CA SER A 604 -20.37 11.08 1.88
C SER A 604 -20.76 10.42 0.55
N ASP A 605 -22.05 10.44 0.20
CA ASP A 605 -22.58 9.75 -1.00
C ASP A 605 -22.02 10.28 -2.34
N ASP A 606 -21.54 11.54 -2.43
CA ASP A 606 -20.68 12.03 -3.54
C ASP A 606 -19.23 11.51 -3.36
N ALA A 607 -19.03 10.18 -3.43
CA ALA A 607 -17.70 9.58 -3.41
C ALA A 607 -16.95 9.91 -4.72
N PRO A 608 -15.66 10.33 -4.66
CA PRO A 608 -14.93 10.78 -5.84
C PRO A 608 -14.63 9.63 -6.81
N THR A 609 -14.65 9.93 -8.11
CA THR A 609 -14.43 8.94 -9.18
C THR A 609 -13.07 8.23 -8.99
N ARG A 610 -13.10 6.88 -8.95
CA ARG A 610 -11.91 6.04 -8.75
C ARG A 610 -10.93 6.21 -9.91
N GLN A 611 -9.71 6.68 -9.61
CA GLN A 611 -8.65 6.82 -10.60
C GLN A 611 -8.07 5.45 -10.95
N VAL A 612 -8.13 5.08 -12.23
CA VAL A 612 -7.33 3.97 -12.79
C VAL A 612 -5.96 4.56 -13.15
N VAL A 613 -4.89 3.99 -12.60
CA VAL A 613 -3.49 4.37 -12.90
C VAL A 613 -2.78 3.15 -13.47
N LEU A 614 -1.93 3.33 -14.46
CA LEU A 614 -1.09 2.26 -15.01
C LEU A 614 -0.07 1.75 -13.98
N ALA A 615 0.41 0.52 -14.18
CA ALA A 615 1.50 -0.04 -13.41
C ALA A 615 2.83 0.68 -13.73
N PRO A 616 3.80 0.74 -12.80
CA PRO A 616 5.11 1.35 -13.05
C PRO A 616 5.85 0.64 -14.20
N GLY A 617 5.95 1.32 -15.35
CA GLY A 617 6.53 0.79 -16.59
C GLY A 617 5.53 0.63 -17.74
N GLY A 618 4.23 0.73 -17.48
CA GLY A 618 3.20 0.84 -18.53
C GLY A 618 3.11 2.27 -19.06
N GLU A 619 3.07 2.43 -20.39
CA GLU A 619 2.88 3.73 -21.05
C GLU A 619 1.48 3.87 -21.65
N ARG A 620 0.87 5.04 -21.48
CA ARG A 620 -0.21 5.50 -22.35
C ARG A 620 0.32 5.71 -23.78
N PRO A 621 -0.44 5.37 -24.83
CA PRO A 621 -0.03 5.62 -26.21
C PRO A 621 -0.23 7.08 -26.64
N ASP A 622 -1.13 7.81 -25.96
CA ASP A 622 -1.36 9.21 -26.28
C ASP A 622 -0.14 10.07 -25.91
N ARG A 623 0.01 11.16 -26.66
CA ARG A 623 1.10 12.13 -26.49
C ARG A 623 0.53 13.53 -26.34
N VAL A 624 1.30 14.36 -25.65
CA VAL A 624 0.96 15.76 -25.38
C VAL A 624 1.83 16.67 -26.25
N GLU A 625 1.20 17.33 -27.21
CA GLU A 625 1.80 18.42 -27.97
C GLU A 625 1.57 19.73 -27.20
N VAL A 626 2.62 20.49 -26.88
CA VAL A 626 2.49 21.82 -26.24
C VAL A 626 3.18 22.89 -27.08
N THR A 627 2.48 23.98 -27.32
CA THR A 627 2.98 25.22 -27.94
C THR A 627 2.63 26.43 -27.07
N ILE A 628 3.54 27.40 -26.98
CA ILE A 628 3.37 28.62 -26.19
C ILE A 628 3.88 29.80 -27.02
N ASP A 629 3.01 30.74 -27.38
CA ASP A 629 3.40 32.04 -27.93
C ASP A 629 3.38 33.06 -26.79
N ALA A 630 4.57 33.45 -26.33
CA ALA A 630 4.74 34.20 -25.09
C ALA A 630 5.34 35.59 -25.29
N ASP A 631 4.62 36.62 -24.85
CA ASP A 631 5.09 38.00 -24.71
C ASP A 631 4.90 38.45 -23.26
N VAL A 632 5.95 38.28 -22.44
CA VAL A 632 5.88 38.59 -20.99
C VAL A 632 5.94 40.09 -20.67
N GLY A 633 5.87 40.96 -21.68
CA GLY A 633 5.93 42.41 -21.51
C GLY A 633 7.31 42.99 -21.18
N ALA A 634 8.33 42.14 -21.05
CA ALA A 634 9.73 42.49 -20.78
C ALA A 634 10.67 41.77 -21.76
N GLU A 635 11.93 42.23 -21.87
CA GLU A 635 12.93 41.54 -22.69
C GLU A 635 13.34 40.20 -22.06
N LEU A 636 13.45 39.15 -22.87
CA LEU A 636 13.77 37.80 -22.40
C LEU A 636 15.29 37.58 -22.35
N ARG A 637 15.85 37.38 -21.15
CA ARG A 637 17.22 36.88 -20.98
C ARG A 637 17.32 35.42 -21.44
N GLY A 638 16.36 34.58 -21.07
CA GLY A 638 16.38 33.14 -21.37
C GLY A 638 15.00 32.50 -21.28
N VAL A 639 14.81 31.41 -22.01
CA VAL A 639 13.67 30.50 -21.85
C VAL A 639 14.25 29.11 -21.65
N ARG A 640 13.77 28.36 -20.65
CA ARG A 640 14.22 27.00 -20.34
C ARG A 640 13.09 26.19 -19.72
N SER A 641 13.09 24.87 -19.91
CA SER A 641 12.34 23.93 -19.08
C SER A 641 13.34 23.11 -18.24
N PRO A 642 13.06 22.86 -16.95
CA PRO A 642 13.77 21.86 -16.15
C PRO A 642 13.14 20.47 -16.21
N THR A 643 12.09 20.27 -17.03
CA THR A 643 11.28 19.02 -17.06
C THR A 643 11.22 18.33 -18.42
N HIS A 644 11.41 19.07 -19.51
CA HIS A 644 11.21 18.61 -20.88
C HIS A 644 12.23 19.30 -21.80
N GLU A 645 12.58 18.67 -22.94
CA GLU A 645 13.32 19.38 -23.99
C GLU A 645 12.37 20.28 -24.81
N ILE A 646 12.81 21.51 -25.09
CA ILE A 646 12.01 22.54 -25.77
C ILE A 646 12.79 23.21 -26.89
N GLU A 647 12.11 23.50 -28.00
CA GLU A 647 12.59 24.42 -29.03
C GLU A 647 12.07 25.84 -28.73
N VAL A 648 12.89 26.86 -29.06
CA VAL A 648 12.58 28.27 -28.74
C VAL A 648 12.95 29.18 -29.92
N GLU A 649 11.93 29.66 -30.64
CA GLU A 649 12.10 30.69 -31.67
C GLU A 649 11.88 32.08 -31.04
N ARG A 650 12.96 32.86 -30.89
CA ARG A 650 12.87 34.22 -30.33
C ARG A 650 12.42 35.24 -31.38
N ARG A 651 11.36 35.98 -31.07
CA ARG A 651 10.76 37.05 -31.88
C ARG A 651 10.85 38.39 -31.13
N GLY A 652 12.09 38.82 -30.85
CA GLY A 652 12.37 40.06 -30.10
C GLY A 652 12.02 39.92 -28.62
N ARG A 653 11.00 40.65 -28.14
CA ARG A 653 10.49 40.51 -26.76
C ARG A 653 9.60 39.28 -26.57
N ALA A 654 9.06 38.74 -27.67
CA ALA A 654 8.25 37.54 -27.66
C ALA A 654 9.10 36.29 -27.97
N ALA A 655 8.60 35.11 -27.60
CA ALA A 655 9.16 33.83 -28.01
C ALA A 655 8.03 32.84 -28.34
N HIS A 656 8.19 32.08 -29.42
CA HIS A 656 7.43 30.86 -29.65
C HIS A 656 8.22 29.70 -29.04
N VAL A 657 7.53 28.85 -28.28
CA VAL A 657 8.10 27.70 -27.59
C VAL A 657 7.29 26.46 -27.93
N SER A 658 7.96 25.38 -28.31
CA SER A 658 7.36 24.06 -28.49
C SER A 658 8.14 23.02 -27.68
N LEU A 659 7.50 21.91 -27.34
CA LEU A 659 8.24 20.70 -26.99
C LEU A 659 9.05 20.23 -28.21
N ALA A 660 10.26 19.70 -27.99
CA ALA A 660 11.09 19.18 -29.08
C ALA A 660 10.48 17.91 -29.72
N GLU A 661 9.86 17.06 -28.90
CA GLU A 661 9.04 15.91 -29.32
C GLU A 661 7.75 15.87 -28.48
N ALA A 662 6.68 15.24 -28.99
CA ALA A 662 5.42 15.15 -28.26
C ALA A 662 5.57 14.23 -27.03
N ALA A 663 5.33 14.76 -25.83
CA ALA A 663 5.70 14.11 -24.58
C ALA A 663 4.71 13.02 -24.14
N ALA A 664 5.19 12.02 -23.39
CA ALA A 664 4.34 11.17 -22.57
C ALA A 664 3.81 11.98 -21.36
N PRO A 665 2.57 11.76 -20.88
CA PRO A 665 2.01 12.51 -19.76
C PRO A 665 2.52 12.00 -18.39
N ASP A 666 3.83 11.81 -18.22
CA ASP A 666 4.47 11.18 -17.05
C ASP A 666 4.98 12.17 -15.99
N ARG A 667 5.08 13.46 -16.34
CA ARG A 667 5.50 14.56 -15.47
C ARG A 667 4.87 15.89 -15.90
N ASP A 668 4.75 16.84 -14.97
CA ASP A 668 4.24 18.18 -15.29
C ASP A 668 5.25 18.95 -16.16
N LEU A 669 4.77 19.74 -17.13
CA LEU A 669 5.60 20.68 -17.87
C LEU A 669 5.80 21.98 -17.08
N ASP A 670 7.06 22.39 -16.93
CA ASP A 670 7.51 23.64 -16.31
C ASP A 670 8.30 24.44 -17.36
N VAL A 671 7.93 25.69 -17.66
CA VAL A 671 8.68 26.57 -18.59
C VAL A 671 8.95 27.92 -17.93
N ARG A 672 10.23 28.27 -17.79
CA ARG A 672 10.69 29.49 -17.10
C ARG A 672 11.21 30.53 -18.10
N PHE A 673 10.48 31.62 -18.22
CA PHE A 673 10.78 32.82 -19.02
C PHE A 673 11.55 33.83 -18.16
N ALA A 674 12.89 33.72 -18.16
CA ALA A 674 13.78 34.59 -17.42
C ALA A 674 13.88 35.97 -18.09
N ILE A 675 13.57 37.04 -17.36
CA ILE A 675 13.62 38.41 -17.88
C ILE A 675 15.04 39.00 -17.85
N ALA A 676 15.28 40.05 -18.63
CA ALA A 676 16.48 40.85 -18.61
C ALA A 676 16.26 42.16 -17.82
N GLY A 677 17.25 42.55 -17.01
CA GLY A 677 17.17 43.74 -16.14
C GLY A 677 16.45 43.47 -14.81
N GLU A 678 16.11 44.56 -14.10
CA GLU A 678 15.22 44.51 -12.92
C GLU A 678 13.76 44.37 -13.38
N ALA A 679 12.94 43.67 -12.60
CA ALA A 679 11.50 43.62 -12.83
C ALA A 679 10.88 45.03 -12.71
N PRO A 680 9.89 45.37 -13.56
CA PRO A 680 9.15 46.61 -13.42
C PRO A 680 8.48 46.66 -12.04
N THR A 681 8.65 47.77 -11.31
CA THR A 681 8.11 47.93 -9.95
C THR A 681 6.58 47.76 -9.89
N VAL A 682 5.88 48.01 -11.00
CA VAL A 682 4.48 47.63 -11.24
C VAL A 682 4.32 47.14 -12.68
N SER A 683 3.59 46.04 -12.86
CA SER A 683 2.98 45.61 -14.13
C SER A 683 1.46 45.64 -14.03
N VAL A 684 0.77 46.15 -15.04
CA VAL A 684 -0.69 46.22 -15.10
C VAL A 684 -1.19 45.60 -16.40
N LEU A 685 -2.16 44.71 -16.30
CA LEU A 685 -2.98 44.22 -17.41
C LEU A 685 -4.42 44.62 -17.11
N ALA A 686 -5.12 45.24 -18.07
CA ALA A 686 -6.49 45.71 -17.86
C ALA A 686 -7.34 45.64 -19.12
N SER A 687 -8.58 45.20 -18.96
CA SER A 687 -9.67 45.36 -19.94
C SER A 687 -10.40 46.66 -19.61
N PRO A 688 -10.73 47.52 -20.60
CA PRO A 688 -11.63 48.66 -20.38
C PRO A 688 -13.03 48.20 -19.90
N PRO A 689 -13.86 49.08 -19.34
CA PRO A 689 -15.27 48.82 -19.10
C PRO A 689 -16.05 48.70 -20.42
N GLU A 690 -16.96 47.73 -20.50
CA GLU A 690 -17.92 47.60 -21.61
C GLU A 690 -19.30 48.20 -21.24
N GLU A 691 -20.22 48.31 -22.19
CA GLU A 691 -21.48 49.06 -22.00
C GLU A 691 -22.39 48.43 -20.93
N GLY A 692 -22.41 49.05 -19.74
CA GLY A 692 -23.15 48.57 -18.56
C GLY A 692 -22.35 47.66 -17.61
N GLU A 693 -21.14 47.26 -18.02
CA GLU A 693 -20.22 46.39 -17.28
C GLU A 693 -19.15 47.21 -16.52
N ARG A 694 -18.21 46.52 -15.85
CA ARG A 694 -17.04 47.14 -15.20
C ARG A 694 -15.75 46.61 -15.82
N GLY A 695 -14.76 47.49 -15.97
CA GLY A 695 -13.44 47.09 -16.43
C GLY A 695 -12.78 46.15 -15.40
N HIS A 696 -11.94 45.24 -15.88
CA HIS A 696 -11.22 44.26 -15.07
C HIS A 696 -9.72 44.49 -15.15
N PHE A 697 -8.97 44.28 -14.07
CA PHE A 697 -7.50 44.38 -14.09
C PHE A 697 -6.81 43.30 -13.25
N SER A 698 -5.58 43.01 -13.65
CA SER A 698 -4.58 42.29 -12.87
C SER A 698 -3.37 43.20 -12.67
N LEU A 699 -2.91 43.32 -11.43
CA LEU A 699 -1.82 44.20 -11.00
C LEU A 699 -0.76 43.36 -10.30
N ALA A 700 0.49 43.40 -10.77
CA ALA A 700 1.65 42.82 -10.09
C ALA A 700 2.53 43.94 -9.53
N LEU A 701 2.82 43.88 -8.23
CA LEU A 701 3.57 44.89 -7.46
C LEU A 701 4.88 44.27 -6.97
N HIS A 702 6.02 44.69 -7.51
CA HIS A 702 7.34 44.29 -7.01
C HIS A 702 7.83 45.33 -5.97
N PRO A 703 7.88 44.99 -4.66
CA PRO A 703 8.32 45.92 -3.63
C PRO A 703 9.84 46.16 -3.72
N ARG A 704 10.30 47.38 -3.47
CA ARG A 704 11.74 47.67 -3.38
C ARG A 704 12.23 47.45 -1.96
N LEU A 705 12.57 46.21 -1.62
CA LEU A 705 13.14 45.85 -0.32
C LEU A 705 14.65 46.05 -0.33
N ASN A 706 15.11 47.03 0.46
CA ASN A 706 16.52 47.26 0.75
C ASN A 706 16.68 47.32 2.27
N VAL A 707 17.04 46.19 2.87
CA VAL A 707 17.10 45.98 4.33
C VAL A 707 18.51 45.49 4.68
N PRO A 708 19.24 46.17 5.58
CA PRO A 708 20.51 45.67 6.10
C PRO A 708 20.34 44.33 6.83
N GLU A 709 21.32 43.43 6.70
CA GLU A 709 21.26 42.08 7.30
C GLU A 709 21.10 42.10 8.83
N ASP A 710 21.62 43.13 9.50
CA ASP A 710 21.52 43.35 10.94
C ASP A 710 20.12 43.77 11.42
N GLU A 711 19.20 44.14 10.51
CA GLU A 711 17.80 44.43 10.83
C GLU A 711 16.87 43.21 10.65
N VAL A 712 17.39 42.05 10.20
CA VAL A 712 16.58 40.84 9.95
C VAL A 712 16.35 40.06 11.25
N MET A 713 15.11 40.15 11.78
CA MET A 713 14.65 39.53 13.03
C MET A 713 15.11 38.06 13.23
N PRO A 714 15.47 37.64 14.45
CA PRO A 714 15.76 36.24 14.78
C PRO A 714 14.58 35.30 14.49
N ARG A 715 14.87 34.06 14.09
CA ARG A 715 13.87 33.06 13.70
C ARG A 715 13.84 31.88 14.68
N GLU A 716 12.72 31.16 14.68
CA GLU A 716 12.59 29.78 15.18
C GLU A 716 12.17 28.89 14.00
N VAL A 717 13.00 27.94 13.57
CA VAL A 717 12.72 27.09 12.39
C VAL A 717 12.30 25.69 12.81
N VAL A 718 11.04 25.32 12.54
CA VAL A 718 10.45 24.02 12.90
C VAL A 718 10.38 23.15 11.64
N PHE A 719 11.32 22.23 11.49
CA PHE A 719 11.32 21.22 10.43
C PHE A 719 10.30 20.13 10.77
N VAL A 720 9.45 19.77 9.80
CA VAL A 720 8.39 18.76 9.93
C VAL A 720 8.45 17.85 8.72
N VAL A 721 9.06 16.68 8.88
CA VAL A 721 9.37 15.78 7.76
C VAL A 721 8.44 14.58 7.73
N ASP A 722 7.82 14.38 6.57
CA ASP A 722 7.05 13.19 6.26
C ASP A 722 7.98 11.98 6.20
N THR A 723 7.71 11.01 7.05
CA THR A 723 8.40 9.73 7.13
C THR A 723 7.43 8.57 6.85
N SER A 724 6.32 8.80 6.15
CA SER A 724 5.43 7.74 5.67
C SER A 724 6.08 6.86 4.59
N SER A 725 5.44 5.75 4.23
CA SER A 725 5.99 4.76 3.29
C SER A 725 6.12 5.26 1.84
N SER A 726 5.33 6.24 1.40
CA SER A 726 5.40 6.81 0.05
C SER A 726 6.68 7.62 -0.19
N MET A 727 7.26 8.18 0.87
CA MET A 727 8.54 8.90 0.84
C MET A 727 9.75 7.98 0.59
N HIS A 728 9.57 6.66 0.48
CA HIS A 728 10.68 5.70 0.38
C HIS A 728 11.56 5.89 -0.87
N GLY A 729 12.87 5.71 -0.70
CA GLY A 729 13.86 5.91 -1.76
C GLY A 729 14.13 7.39 -2.02
N ARG A 730 14.08 7.80 -3.29
CA ARG A 730 14.52 9.12 -3.75
C ARG A 730 13.85 10.32 -3.03
N PRO A 731 12.55 10.32 -2.70
CA PRO A 731 11.95 11.45 -1.98
C PRO A 731 12.57 11.68 -0.59
N MET A 732 12.84 10.61 0.18
CA MET A 732 13.54 10.70 1.47
C MET A 732 14.99 11.19 1.31
N GLU A 733 15.71 10.79 0.25
CA GLU A 733 17.05 11.33 -0.04
C GLU A 733 17.02 12.85 -0.27
N LEU A 734 16.14 13.30 -1.16
CA LEU A 734 15.98 14.72 -1.50
C LEU A 734 15.55 15.54 -0.27
N ALA A 735 14.62 15.03 0.53
CA ALA A 735 14.17 15.67 1.77
C ALA A 735 15.29 15.76 2.82
N LYS A 736 16.08 14.69 3.00
CA LYS A 736 17.25 14.71 3.92
C LYS A 736 18.32 15.70 3.46
N ALA A 737 18.70 15.67 2.19
CA ALA A 737 19.70 16.59 1.63
C ALA A 737 19.26 18.05 1.80
N ALA A 738 17.97 18.34 1.53
CA ALA A 738 17.41 19.67 1.72
C ALA A 738 17.38 20.11 3.19
N MET A 739 17.00 19.23 4.12
CA MET A 739 17.03 19.55 5.55
C MET A 739 18.45 19.71 6.10
N GLN A 740 19.41 18.86 5.69
CA GLN A 740 20.83 19.04 6.02
C GLN A 740 21.35 20.40 5.56
N ARG A 741 21.04 20.81 4.32
CA ARG A 741 21.47 22.10 3.75
C ARG A 741 20.85 23.29 4.47
N ALA A 742 19.56 23.22 4.79
CA ALA A 742 18.83 24.25 5.53
C ALA A 742 19.31 24.39 6.99
N LEU A 743 19.57 23.28 7.69
CA LEU A 743 20.21 23.28 9.02
C LEU A 743 21.59 23.95 8.99
N GLY A 744 22.35 23.76 7.90
CA GLY A 744 23.65 24.41 7.68
C GLY A 744 23.60 25.92 7.41
N GLY A 745 22.43 26.50 7.17
CA GLY A 745 22.25 27.95 6.96
C GLY A 745 21.64 28.70 8.15
N LEU A 746 21.35 28.03 9.27
CA LEU A 746 20.80 28.68 10.46
C LEU A 746 21.83 29.66 11.05
N ARG A 747 21.40 30.89 11.36
CA ARG A 747 22.29 31.90 11.96
C ARG A 747 22.54 31.55 13.44
N PRO A 748 23.67 31.94 14.04
CA PRO A 748 23.92 31.73 15.48
C PRO A 748 22.88 32.38 16.42
N THR A 749 22.08 33.32 15.91
CA THR A 749 20.96 33.95 16.61
C THR A 749 19.65 33.17 16.51
N ASP A 750 19.50 32.24 15.57
CA ASP A 750 18.27 31.48 15.31
C ASP A 750 18.14 30.25 16.24
N THR A 751 16.90 29.83 16.50
CA THR A 751 16.55 28.56 17.17
C THR A 751 15.85 27.61 16.20
N PHE A 752 15.79 26.32 16.51
CA PHE A 752 15.18 25.32 15.64
C PHE A 752 14.59 24.11 16.38
N ARG A 753 13.66 23.41 15.73
CA ARG A 753 13.08 22.11 16.14
C ARG A 753 13.08 21.17 14.93
N VAL A 754 13.26 19.87 15.15
CA VAL A 754 13.15 18.86 14.08
C VAL A 754 12.15 17.79 14.52
N LEU A 755 11.10 17.62 13.71
CA LEU A 755 10.01 16.68 13.90
C LEU A 755 9.93 15.75 12.67
N SER A 756 9.53 14.50 12.89
CA SER A 756 9.08 13.59 11.83
C SER A 756 7.68 13.07 12.10
N PHE A 757 6.92 12.76 11.06
CA PHE A 757 5.57 12.19 11.19
C PHE A 757 5.30 11.09 10.16
N SER A 758 4.55 10.06 10.58
CA SER A 758 3.92 9.07 9.72
C SER A 758 2.55 8.72 10.30
N ASP A 759 2.34 7.53 10.86
CA ASP A 759 1.22 7.21 11.75
C ASP A 759 1.45 7.75 13.20
N THR A 760 2.73 7.88 13.52
CA THR A 760 3.30 8.36 14.78
C THR A 760 4.06 9.68 14.55
N THR A 761 4.42 10.38 15.62
CA THR A 761 5.22 11.62 15.53
C THR A 761 6.44 11.49 16.43
N SER A 762 7.61 11.90 15.95
CA SER A 762 8.86 11.92 16.71
C SER A 762 9.51 13.30 16.67
N ALA A 763 10.38 13.59 17.65
CA ALA A 763 11.01 14.89 17.81
C ALA A 763 12.46 14.74 18.31
N LEU A 764 13.35 15.60 17.82
CA LEU A 764 14.73 15.74 18.34
C LEU A 764 14.76 16.29 19.78
N SER A 765 13.78 17.13 20.13
CA SER A 765 13.55 17.68 21.46
C SER A 765 12.14 18.29 21.54
N ASP A 766 11.56 18.31 22.74
CA ASP A 766 10.24 18.91 22.98
C ASP A 766 10.25 20.43 22.75
N ALA A 767 11.35 21.09 23.11
CA ALA A 767 11.57 22.53 23.02
C ALA A 767 12.48 22.91 21.83
N ALA A 768 12.50 24.21 21.50
CA ALA A 768 13.43 24.76 20.52
C ALA A 768 14.88 24.76 21.04
N LEU A 769 15.81 24.41 20.16
CA LEU A 769 17.25 24.38 20.43
C LEU A 769 17.94 25.57 19.76
N PRO A 770 18.91 26.25 20.42
CA PRO A 770 19.74 27.24 19.75
C PRO A 770 20.64 26.57 18.70
N ALA A 771 20.90 27.27 17.59
CA ALA A 771 21.74 26.82 16.48
C ALA A 771 23.26 26.79 16.81
N SER A 772 23.64 26.10 17.89
CA SER A 772 25.03 25.79 18.22
C SER A 772 25.52 24.56 17.43
N GLU A 773 26.82 24.48 17.13
CA GLU A 773 27.40 23.32 16.41
C GLU A 773 27.11 21.97 17.08
N GLU A 774 26.99 21.93 18.41
CA GLU A 774 26.58 20.72 19.14
C GLU A 774 25.14 20.30 18.78
N ASN A 775 24.19 21.24 18.83
CA ASN A 775 22.80 20.97 18.50
C ASN A 775 22.62 20.69 17.00
N LEU A 776 23.32 21.42 16.12
CA LEU A 776 23.31 21.16 14.68
C LEU A 776 23.90 19.78 14.36
N SER A 777 24.94 19.34 15.08
CA SER A 777 25.51 17.99 14.94
C SER A 777 24.57 16.89 15.45
N ARG A 778 23.82 17.15 16.54
CA ARG A 778 22.73 16.27 17.01
C ARG A 778 21.59 16.19 15.98
N ALA A 779 21.24 17.33 15.39
CA ALA A 779 20.18 17.42 14.39
C ALA A 779 20.52 16.66 13.11
N ARG A 780 21.71 16.89 12.53
CA ARG A 780 22.21 16.17 11.35
C ARG A 780 22.09 14.65 11.53
N ARG A 781 22.56 14.10 12.66
CA ARG A 781 22.42 12.66 12.96
C ARG A 781 20.95 12.20 13.00
N PHE A 782 20.07 12.99 13.60
CA PHE A 782 18.63 12.68 13.63
C PHE A 782 17.99 12.69 12.22
N VAL A 783 18.44 13.59 11.33
CA VAL A 783 18.07 13.57 9.89
C VAL A 783 18.55 12.27 9.24
N ASP A 784 19.81 11.91 9.44
CA ASP A 784 20.44 10.75 8.82
C ASP A 784 19.76 9.43 9.23
N GLU A 785 19.29 9.35 10.48
CA GLU A 785 18.58 8.18 11.05
C GLU A 785 17.10 8.05 10.60
N MET A 786 16.48 9.08 9.98
CA MET A 786 15.07 9.00 9.53
C MET A 786 14.83 7.91 8.48
N ARG A 787 13.65 7.28 8.49
CA ARG A 787 13.25 6.22 7.55
C ARG A 787 11.77 6.32 7.18
N ALA A 788 11.46 6.09 5.91
CA ALA A 788 10.10 6.03 5.37
C ALA A 788 9.36 4.75 5.79
N LEU A 789 8.46 4.85 6.77
CA LEU A 789 7.70 3.76 7.41
C LEU A 789 6.32 4.26 7.92
N GLY A 790 5.25 3.51 7.67
CA GLY A 790 3.90 3.81 8.17
C GLY A 790 3.04 4.66 7.23
N ALA A 791 1.85 5.06 7.70
CA ALA A 791 0.88 5.88 6.97
C ALA A 791 1.19 7.39 7.04
N THR A 792 0.34 8.25 6.49
CA THR A 792 0.64 9.68 6.27
C THR A 792 -0.32 10.63 7.04
N GLU A 793 -0.23 10.65 8.38
CA GLU A 793 -1.11 11.47 9.24
C GLU A 793 -0.63 12.94 9.37
N MET A 794 -0.62 13.70 8.27
CA MET A 794 -0.14 15.10 8.23
C MET A 794 -0.76 15.99 9.32
N LEU A 795 -2.02 15.78 9.69
CA LEU A 795 -2.70 16.53 10.76
C LEU A 795 -1.99 16.41 12.12
N ARG A 796 -1.31 15.28 12.40
CA ARG A 796 -0.50 15.09 13.61
C ARG A 796 0.80 15.89 13.56
N GLY A 797 1.51 15.86 12.43
CA GLY A 797 2.73 16.64 12.21
C GLY A 797 2.49 18.15 12.33
N VAL A 798 1.41 18.64 11.69
CA VAL A 798 1.00 20.06 11.76
C VAL A 798 0.63 20.48 13.18
N ARG A 799 -0.08 19.63 13.95
CA ARG A 799 -0.36 19.88 15.38
C ARG A 799 0.93 19.97 16.20
N ALA A 800 1.82 18.99 16.13
CA ALA A 800 3.06 18.97 16.91
C ALA A 800 4.02 20.14 16.60
N ALA A 801 3.93 20.70 15.39
CA ALA A 801 4.65 21.89 14.99
C ALA A 801 4.08 23.19 15.59
N LEU A 802 2.74 23.34 15.58
CA LEU A 802 2.04 24.57 15.96
C LEU A 802 1.53 24.60 17.43
N GLU A 803 1.55 23.49 18.16
CA GLU A 803 0.95 23.40 19.51
C GLU A 803 1.74 24.08 20.63
N PRO A 804 3.09 24.02 20.70
CA PRO A 804 3.85 24.86 21.64
C PRO A 804 3.74 26.34 21.28
N GLU A 805 3.77 27.26 22.25
CA GLU A 805 3.84 28.69 21.96
C GLU A 805 5.16 29.06 21.23
N ALA A 806 5.14 30.14 20.45
CA ALA A 806 6.32 30.66 19.77
C ALA A 806 7.20 31.50 20.72
N GLU A 807 8.52 31.42 20.58
CA GLU A 807 9.44 32.26 21.33
C GLU A 807 9.20 33.76 21.06
N ASP A 808 9.04 34.57 22.12
CA ASP A 808 8.85 36.01 21.98
C ASP A 808 10.11 36.69 21.37
N GLY A 809 9.89 37.74 20.59
CA GLY A 809 10.92 38.40 19.80
C GLY A 809 11.42 37.62 18.56
N ARG A 810 10.87 36.42 18.27
CA ARG A 810 11.20 35.62 17.08
C ARG A 810 10.04 35.51 16.09
N MET A 811 10.38 35.30 14.81
CA MET A 811 9.43 34.74 13.84
C MET A 811 9.56 33.21 13.80
N ARG A 812 8.47 32.49 14.09
CA ARG A 812 8.41 31.04 13.83
C ARG A 812 8.14 30.74 12.35
N VAL A 813 8.95 29.87 11.77
CA VAL A 813 8.84 29.34 10.40
C VAL A 813 8.75 27.82 10.49
N VAL A 814 7.60 27.27 10.13
CA VAL A 814 7.36 25.82 10.03
C VAL A 814 7.63 25.39 8.58
N LEU A 815 8.47 24.37 8.39
CA LEU A 815 8.79 23.78 7.09
C LEU A 815 8.24 22.36 7.02
N LEU A 816 7.16 22.16 6.25
CA LEU A 816 6.52 20.85 6.06
C LEU A 816 7.01 20.19 4.78
N MET A 817 7.77 19.10 4.91
CA MET A 817 8.42 18.39 3.80
C MET A 817 7.68 17.08 3.53
N THR A 818 7.13 16.88 2.32
CA THR A 818 6.26 15.74 1.98
C THR A 818 6.17 15.53 0.46
N ASP A 819 5.79 14.33 0.03
CA ASP A 819 5.34 14.05 -1.35
C ASP A 819 3.88 14.48 -1.59
N GLY A 820 3.11 14.71 -0.52
CA GLY A 820 1.76 15.25 -0.56
C GLY A 820 0.65 14.26 -0.93
N PHE A 821 0.86 12.93 -0.86
CA PHE A 821 -0.17 11.92 -1.18
C PHE A 821 -1.32 11.84 -0.16
N ILE A 822 -1.98 12.96 0.14
CA ILE A 822 -2.96 13.13 1.23
C ILE A 822 -4.28 13.71 0.69
N GLY A 823 -5.39 13.33 1.32
CA GLY A 823 -6.76 13.66 0.89
C GLY A 823 -7.75 14.00 2.01
N ASN A 824 -7.28 14.57 3.13
CA ASN A 824 -8.11 15.24 4.15
C ASN A 824 -7.82 16.76 4.23
N GLU A 825 -7.62 17.39 3.07
CA GLU A 825 -7.07 18.75 2.95
C GLU A 825 -7.80 19.80 3.82
N THR A 826 -9.13 19.74 3.86
CA THR A 826 -10.00 20.66 4.62
C THR A 826 -9.73 20.68 6.12
N GLU A 827 -9.34 19.56 6.72
CA GLU A 827 -9.08 19.46 8.16
C GLU A 827 -7.75 20.12 8.52
N VAL A 828 -6.72 19.86 7.71
CA VAL A 828 -5.39 20.46 7.86
C VAL A 828 -5.46 21.98 7.72
N PHE A 829 -6.20 22.50 6.73
CA PHE A 829 -6.41 23.95 6.58
C PHE A 829 -7.09 24.57 7.80
N ARG A 830 -8.07 23.89 8.41
CA ARG A 830 -8.78 24.37 9.61
C ARG A 830 -7.85 24.40 10.83
N GLU A 831 -7.04 23.37 11.02
CA GLU A 831 -6.08 23.30 12.14
C GLU A 831 -5.01 24.40 12.03
N VAL A 832 -4.42 24.60 10.84
CA VAL A 832 -3.47 25.70 10.61
C VAL A 832 -4.14 27.04 10.89
N HIS A 833 -5.33 27.30 10.33
CA HIS A 833 -6.02 28.56 10.54
C HIS A 833 -6.30 28.86 12.03
N GLN A 834 -6.62 27.85 12.82
CA GLN A 834 -6.90 27.99 14.25
C GLN A 834 -5.64 28.22 15.10
N ARG A 835 -4.50 27.60 14.74
CA ARG A 835 -3.27 27.62 15.56
C ARG A 835 -2.13 28.50 15.05
N LEU A 836 -2.21 29.08 13.85
CA LEU A 836 -1.09 29.76 13.20
C LEU A 836 -0.42 30.84 14.08
N GLY A 837 -1.22 31.71 14.71
CA GLY A 837 -0.72 32.83 15.50
C GLY A 837 0.17 33.78 14.69
N GLN A 838 1.45 33.88 15.08
CA GLN A 838 2.51 34.59 14.34
C GLN A 838 3.47 33.64 13.60
N SER A 839 3.19 32.34 13.56
CA SER A 839 3.94 31.37 12.77
C SER A 839 3.68 31.57 11.28
N ARG A 840 4.61 31.11 10.43
CA ARG A 840 4.40 30.93 8.99
C ARG A 840 4.59 29.44 8.65
N VAL A 841 3.77 28.88 7.75
CA VAL A 841 3.88 27.47 7.31
C VAL A 841 4.25 27.42 5.84
N PHE A 842 5.41 26.84 5.54
CA PHE A 842 5.93 26.64 4.19
C PHE A 842 5.80 25.18 3.77
N GLY A 843 5.44 24.95 2.52
CA GLY A 843 5.41 23.63 1.91
C GLY A 843 6.70 23.33 1.15
N PHE A 844 7.28 22.15 1.35
CA PHE A 844 8.40 21.63 0.57
C PHE A 844 7.98 20.31 -0.07
N GLY A 845 7.48 20.41 -1.29
CA GLY A 845 7.02 19.27 -2.09
C GLY A 845 8.18 18.52 -2.71
N VAL A 846 8.24 17.21 -2.52
CA VAL A 846 9.32 16.36 -3.04
C VAL A 846 8.76 15.27 -3.95
N GLY A 847 9.13 15.28 -5.23
CA GLY A 847 8.76 14.23 -6.19
C GLY A 847 8.19 14.77 -7.51
N SER A 848 7.81 13.85 -8.39
CA SER A 848 7.33 14.13 -9.75
C SER A 848 5.83 14.48 -9.84
N ALA A 849 5.01 14.06 -8.87
CA ALA A 849 3.55 14.24 -8.88
C ALA A 849 2.98 14.75 -7.55
N VAL A 850 3.68 15.70 -6.92
CA VAL A 850 3.30 16.28 -5.62
C VAL A 850 1.89 16.91 -5.68
N ASN A 851 1.11 16.78 -4.60
CA ASN A 851 -0.17 17.49 -4.44
C ASN A 851 0.05 19.01 -4.23
N ARG A 852 0.39 19.71 -5.32
CA ARG A 852 0.67 21.15 -5.34
C ARG A 852 -0.49 21.95 -4.72
N TYR A 853 -1.74 21.57 -5.00
CA TYR A 853 -2.92 22.21 -4.41
C TYR A 853 -2.89 22.19 -2.87
N LEU A 854 -2.65 21.02 -2.24
CA LEU A 854 -2.57 20.93 -0.78
C LEU A 854 -1.48 21.86 -0.22
N LEU A 855 -0.27 21.83 -0.80
CA LEU A 855 0.83 22.67 -0.33
C LEU A 855 0.58 24.18 -0.55
N THR A 856 0.11 24.59 -1.74
CA THR A 856 -0.17 26.00 -2.05
C THR A 856 -1.22 26.57 -1.12
N ARG A 857 -2.28 25.80 -0.85
CA ARG A 857 -3.37 26.22 0.04
C ARG A 857 -2.96 26.20 1.52
N LEU A 858 -2.10 25.27 1.91
CA LEU A 858 -1.49 25.25 3.24
C LEU A 858 -0.62 26.49 3.47
N ALA A 859 0.16 26.88 2.45
CA ALA A 859 0.99 28.08 2.48
C ALA A 859 0.14 29.37 2.48
N GLU A 860 -0.88 29.48 1.63
CA GLU A 860 -1.84 30.61 1.63
C GLU A 860 -2.50 30.80 3.00
N VAL A 861 -3.05 29.74 3.58
CA VAL A 861 -3.70 29.78 4.90
C VAL A 861 -2.66 30.03 6.01
N GLY A 862 -1.46 29.47 5.84
CA GLY A 862 -0.33 29.53 6.76
C GLY A 862 0.59 30.75 6.62
N ARG A 863 0.27 31.74 5.77
CA ARG A 863 1.11 32.93 5.49
C ARG A 863 2.55 32.61 5.03
N GLY A 864 2.78 31.44 4.44
CA GLY A 864 4.09 31.02 3.93
C GLY A 864 4.13 30.93 2.41
N ASP A 865 5.05 30.14 1.88
CA ASP A 865 5.23 29.85 0.45
C ASP A 865 5.50 28.36 0.20
N VAL A 866 5.46 27.93 -1.05
CA VAL A 866 5.80 26.56 -1.48
C VAL A 866 7.05 26.55 -2.34
N GLN A 867 7.92 25.56 -2.07
CA GLN A 867 8.86 25.06 -3.07
C GLN A 867 8.47 23.62 -3.45
N VAL A 868 8.56 23.30 -4.74
CA VAL A 868 8.47 21.92 -5.24
C VAL A 868 9.81 21.55 -5.86
N VAL A 869 10.26 20.32 -5.63
CA VAL A 869 11.52 19.76 -6.12
C VAL A 869 11.20 18.50 -6.92
N THR A 870 11.45 18.54 -8.21
CA THR A 870 11.37 17.36 -9.10
C THR A 870 12.54 16.42 -8.83
N LEU A 871 12.43 15.16 -9.24
CA LEU A 871 13.46 14.14 -8.99
C LEU A 871 14.80 14.45 -9.70
N ASP A 872 14.73 15.24 -10.77
CA ASP A 872 15.83 15.65 -11.64
C ASP A 872 16.52 16.97 -11.19
N GLU A 873 15.90 17.77 -10.31
CA GLU A 873 16.56 18.96 -9.71
C GLU A 873 17.55 18.52 -8.61
N SER A 874 18.68 19.23 -8.48
CA SER A 874 19.58 19.07 -7.33
C SER A 874 18.85 19.49 -6.04
N PRO A 875 18.74 18.61 -5.02
CA PRO A 875 18.12 18.96 -3.76
C PRO A 875 18.91 20.03 -3.01
N GLU A 876 20.23 20.08 -3.19
CA GLU A 876 21.09 21.13 -2.64
C GLU A 876 20.70 22.49 -3.22
N ALA A 877 20.64 22.61 -4.55
CA ALA A 877 20.27 23.84 -5.24
C ALA A 877 18.81 24.25 -5.00
N ALA A 878 17.91 23.30 -4.75
CA ALA A 878 16.52 23.60 -4.36
C ALA A 878 16.42 24.06 -2.90
N ALA A 879 17.24 23.49 -2.01
CA ALA A 879 17.32 23.88 -0.61
C ALA A 879 18.08 25.20 -0.41
N ASP A 880 19.06 25.52 -1.26
CA ASP A 880 19.69 26.85 -1.33
C ASP A 880 18.64 27.92 -1.64
N ARG A 881 17.90 27.75 -2.74
CA ARG A 881 16.82 28.66 -3.17
C ARG A 881 15.72 28.79 -2.11
N PHE A 882 15.35 27.69 -1.45
CA PHE A 882 14.43 27.74 -0.32
C PHE A 882 15.03 28.48 0.90
N HIS A 883 16.30 28.23 1.22
CA HIS A 883 17.00 28.85 2.33
C HIS A 883 17.13 30.37 2.17
N GLU A 884 17.52 30.82 0.98
CA GLU A 884 17.57 32.25 0.61
C GLU A 884 16.18 32.91 0.75
N ARG A 885 15.10 32.22 0.36
CA ARG A 885 13.73 32.74 0.49
C ARG A 885 13.28 32.87 1.95
N ILE A 886 13.61 31.91 2.84
CA ILE A 886 13.32 32.04 4.29
C ILE A 886 14.30 32.95 5.05
N ALA A 887 15.43 33.33 4.44
CA ALA A 887 16.40 34.29 4.98
C ALA A 887 16.09 35.74 4.54
N SER A 888 15.38 35.91 3.42
CA SER A 888 15.02 37.21 2.87
C SER A 888 14.09 38.02 3.81
N PRO A 889 14.21 39.36 3.82
CA PRO A 889 13.35 40.22 4.62
C PRO A 889 11.90 40.17 4.11
N TYR A 890 10.96 40.10 5.05
CA TYR A 890 9.53 39.95 4.78
C TYR A 890 8.75 41.26 4.96
N LEU A 891 7.75 41.47 4.11
CA LEU A 891 6.68 42.45 4.32
C LEU A 891 5.43 41.76 4.89
N THR A 892 4.98 42.17 6.07
CA THR A 892 3.75 41.64 6.70
C THR A 892 2.61 42.63 6.71
N ASP A 893 1.41 42.11 6.93
CA ASP A 893 0.19 42.87 7.26
C ASP A 893 -0.19 43.90 6.19
N LEU A 894 0.07 43.53 4.92
CA LEU A 894 -0.05 44.39 3.75
C LEU A 894 -1.47 44.90 3.52
N ARG A 895 -1.54 46.14 3.02
CA ARG A 895 -2.76 46.82 2.58
C ARG A 895 -2.46 47.67 1.36
N VAL A 896 -3.35 47.65 0.37
CA VAL A 896 -3.34 48.58 -0.76
C VAL A 896 -4.42 49.63 -0.55
N ASP A 897 -4.01 50.89 -0.64
CA ASP A 897 -4.85 52.08 -0.64
C ASP A 897 -4.90 52.61 -2.08
N TRP A 898 -6.10 52.65 -2.68
CA TRP A 898 -6.28 52.88 -4.11
C TRP A 898 -6.33 54.37 -4.51
N GLY A 899 -6.33 55.29 -3.54
CA GLY A 899 -6.48 56.72 -3.79
C GLY A 899 -7.78 57.04 -4.53
N ASP A 900 -7.69 57.86 -5.58
CA ASP A 900 -8.83 58.32 -6.38
C ASP A 900 -9.33 57.28 -7.44
N LEU A 901 -8.72 56.09 -7.53
CA LEU A 901 -9.15 55.05 -8.47
C LEU A 901 -10.39 54.30 -7.95
N GLU A 902 -11.46 54.25 -8.75
CA GLU A 902 -12.76 53.62 -8.39
C GLU A 902 -12.75 52.08 -8.38
N VAL A 903 -11.78 51.48 -7.68
CA VAL A 903 -11.58 50.03 -7.58
C VAL A 903 -12.59 49.38 -6.64
N GLN A 904 -13.24 48.31 -7.10
CA GLN A 904 -14.23 47.55 -6.33
C GLN A 904 -13.98 46.05 -6.38
N GLY A 905 -13.96 45.43 -5.20
CA GLY A 905 -13.71 44.00 -5.07
C GLY A 905 -12.31 43.62 -5.55
N ALA A 906 -11.28 44.19 -4.92
CA ALA A 906 -9.91 43.72 -5.07
C ALA A 906 -9.75 42.37 -4.32
N TYR A 907 -9.06 41.42 -4.94
CA TYR A 907 -8.81 40.07 -4.43
C TYR A 907 -7.33 39.68 -4.64
N PRO A 908 -6.72 38.88 -3.73
CA PRO A 908 -7.32 38.28 -2.52
C PRO A 908 -7.62 39.32 -1.43
N ARG A 909 -8.67 39.11 -0.62
CA ARG A 909 -9.08 40.10 0.42
C ARG A 909 -8.10 40.19 1.59
N ARG A 910 -7.46 39.08 1.93
CA ARG A 910 -6.27 39.06 2.79
C ARG A 910 -5.06 38.97 1.85
N LEU A 911 -4.32 40.06 1.72
CA LEU A 911 -3.05 40.05 0.99
C LEU A 911 -2.06 39.15 1.73
N PRO A 912 -1.26 38.33 1.03
CA PRO A 912 -0.22 37.49 1.65
C PRO A 912 0.88 38.33 2.30
N ASP A 913 1.67 37.71 3.16
CA ASP A 913 3.00 38.24 3.50
C ASP A 913 3.91 38.09 2.28
N LEU A 914 4.82 39.04 2.05
CA LEU A 914 5.49 39.22 0.76
C LEU A 914 7.01 39.15 0.90
N TYR A 915 7.62 38.32 0.05
CA TYR A 915 9.05 38.01 0.00
C TYR A 915 9.77 38.85 -1.05
N ALA A 916 11.08 39.02 -0.91
CA ALA A 916 11.88 39.91 -1.76
C ALA A 916 11.95 39.49 -3.24
N ASP A 917 11.69 38.22 -3.55
CA ASP A 917 11.76 37.61 -4.89
C ASP A 917 10.41 37.52 -5.63
N ARG A 918 9.28 37.72 -4.93
CA ARG A 918 7.91 37.58 -5.49
C ARG A 918 7.18 38.94 -5.59
N PRO A 919 6.35 39.16 -6.63
CA PRO A 919 5.39 40.27 -6.65
C PRO A 919 4.15 39.95 -5.82
N LEU A 920 3.53 41.00 -5.26
CA LEU A 920 2.15 40.92 -4.81
C LEU A 920 1.23 41.05 -6.04
N VAL A 921 0.47 40.01 -6.34
CA VAL A 921 -0.54 40.03 -7.41
C VAL A 921 -1.92 40.35 -6.81
N VAL A 922 -2.64 41.28 -7.44
CA VAL A 922 -4.00 41.69 -7.04
C VAL A 922 -4.88 41.82 -8.27
N HIS A 923 -6.08 41.23 -8.22
CA HIS A 923 -7.08 41.31 -9.28
C HIS A 923 -8.26 42.15 -8.82
N GLY A 924 -8.83 42.98 -9.69
CA GLY A 924 -9.91 43.88 -9.31
C GLY A 924 -10.75 44.37 -10.48
N ARG A 925 -11.79 45.16 -10.15
CA ARG A 925 -12.66 45.81 -11.12
C ARG A 925 -12.72 47.30 -10.89
N TYR A 926 -13.03 48.08 -11.93
CA TYR A 926 -13.10 49.54 -11.87
C TYR A 926 -14.31 50.08 -12.65
N ALA A 927 -14.83 51.24 -12.24
CA ALA A 927 -15.95 51.90 -12.93
C ALA A 927 -15.47 52.79 -14.09
N SER A 928 -14.48 53.65 -13.83
CA SER A 928 -13.98 54.65 -14.76
C SER A 928 -12.48 54.48 -14.99
N GLY A 929 -12.04 54.58 -16.24
CA GLY A 929 -10.62 54.60 -16.59
C GLY A 929 -9.94 55.87 -16.08
N GLY A 930 -8.67 55.77 -15.70
CA GLY A 930 -7.94 56.87 -15.09
C GLY A 930 -6.52 56.50 -14.67
N ARG A 931 -5.73 57.52 -14.31
CA ARG A 931 -4.37 57.37 -13.78
C ARG A 931 -4.31 57.95 -12.37
N GLY A 932 -3.87 57.14 -11.42
CA GLY A 932 -3.80 57.51 -10.00
C GLY A 932 -2.53 57.00 -9.33
N GLU A 933 -2.31 57.40 -8.08
CA GLU A 933 -1.19 56.95 -7.25
C GLU A 933 -1.71 56.08 -6.10
N ILE A 934 -1.40 54.78 -6.15
CA ILE A 934 -1.78 53.84 -5.10
C ILE A 934 -0.69 53.79 -4.02
N THR A 935 -1.09 53.57 -2.76
CA THR A 935 -0.18 53.47 -1.62
C THR A 935 -0.23 52.08 -1.01
N ILE A 936 0.85 51.32 -1.16
CA ILE A 936 1.09 50.06 -0.45
C ILE A 936 1.55 50.40 0.97
N ARG A 937 0.96 49.78 1.99
CA ARG A 937 1.34 49.93 3.40
C ARG A 937 1.52 48.55 4.04
N GLY A 938 2.45 48.40 4.98
CA GLY A 938 2.67 47.14 5.71
C GLY A 938 3.69 47.29 6.84
N ARG A 939 4.34 46.19 7.23
CA ARG A 939 5.49 46.19 8.15
C ARG A 939 6.70 45.46 7.55
N LEU A 940 7.89 46.03 7.71
CA LEU A 940 9.17 45.46 7.31
C LEU A 940 10.04 45.35 8.56
N ALA A 941 10.47 44.14 8.93
CA ALA A 941 11.10 43.86 10.24
C ALA A 941 10.34 44.48 11.44
N GLY A 942 8.99 44.47 11.37
CA GLY A 942 8.10 45.07 12.37
C GLY A 942 7.90 46.60 12.26
N ARG A 943 8.82 47.33 11.60
CA ARG A 943 8.72 48.78 11.37
C ARG A 943 7.68 49.11 10.30
N PRO A 944 6.97 50.25 10.35
CA PRO A 944 6.01 50.63 9.30
C PRO A 944 6.69 50.81 7.94
N PHE A 945 6.16 50.14 6.91
CA PHE A 945 6.56 50.27 5.52
C PHE A 945 5.49 51.03 4.72
N THR A 946 5.90 51.84 3.75
CA THR A 946 5.00 52.50 2.80
C THR A 946 5.72 52.74 1.47
N GLN A 947 5.13 52.27 0.37
CA GLN A 947 5.60 52.50 -1.00
C GLN A 947 4.43 53.03 -1.83
N ARG A 948 4.65 54.08 -2.62
CA ARG A 948 3.65 54.61 -3.56
C ARG A 948 4.02 54.26 -4.99
N VAL A 949 3.03 53.97 -5.83
CA VAL A 949 3.25 53.66 -7.25
C VAL A 949 2.12 54.23 -8.11
N SER A 950 2.45 54.80 -9.26
CA SER A 950 1.44 55.21 -10.24
C SER A 950 0.84 54.00 -10.95
N VAL A 951 -0.49 53.91 -11.01
CA VAL A 951 -1.24 52.92 -11.79
C VAL A 951 -2.09 53.66 -12.83
N SER A 952 -2.24 53.06 -14.01
CA SER A 952 -3.06 53.59 -15.10
C SER A 952 -4.01 52.48 -15.57
N LEU A 953 -5.30 52.78 -15.60
CA LEU A 953 -6.37 51.89 -16.06
C LEU A 953 -7.03 52.53 -17.30
N PRO A 954 -7.17 51.81 -18.44
CA PRO A 954 -7.69 52.36 -19.68
C PRO A 954 -9.19 52.67 -19.59
N SER A 955 -9.62 53.77 -20.21
CA SER A 955 -11.05 54.04 -20.45
C SER A 955 -11.56 53.37 -21.73
N GLU A 956 -10.69 53.21 -22.72
CA GLU A 956 -10.94 52.61 -24.04
C GLU A 956 -9.73 51.74 -24.41
N GLY A 957 -9.94 50.71 -25.23
CA GLY A 957 -8.87 49.81 -25.65
C GLY A 957 -9.39 48.46 -26.15
N GLU A 958 -8.47 47.51 -26.25
CA GLU A 958 -8.77 46.11 -26.56
C GLU A 958 -9.45 45.42 -25.35
N ALA A 959 -10.59 44.76 -25.60
CA ALA A 959 -11.30 43.98 -24.59
C ALA A 959 -10.52 42.72 -24.22
N ARG A 960 -10.41 42.43 -22.92
CA ARG A 960 -9.61 41.33 -22.35
C ARG A 960 -10.46 40.51 -21.37
N PRO A 961 -11.43 39.72 -21.89
CA PRO A 961 -12.39 38.97 -21.08
C PRO A 961 -11.71 37.96 -20.16
N GLU A 962 -10.51 37.49 -20.50
CA GLU A 962 -9.70 36.58 -19.68
C GLU A 962 -9.38 37.14 -18.29
N LEU A 963 -9.31 38.47 -18.15
CA LEU A 963 -9.12 39.16 -16.87
C LEU A 963 -10.38 39.13 -15.98
N GLY A 964 -11.56 39.02 -16.60
CA GLY A 964 -12.82 38.77 -15.89
C GLY A 964 -12.87 37.37 -15.28
N SER A 965 -12.47 36.37 -16.07
CA SER A 965 -12.33 34.97 -15.63
C SER A 965 -11.35 34.84 -14.45
N VAL A 966 -10.18 35.48 -14.55
CA VAL A 966 -9.18 35.50 -13.45
C VAL A 966 -9.75 36.15 -12.20
N TRP A 967 -10.31 37.36 -12.29
CA TRP A 967 -10.90 38.07 -11.14
C TRP A 967 -11.98 37.23 -10.43
N ALA A 968 -12.88 36.62 -11.21
CA ALA A 968 -13.95 35.80 -10.67
C ALA A 968 -13.41 34.50 -10.03
N ARG A 969 -12.39 33.85 -10.61
CA ARG A 969 -11.72 32.68 -10.01
C ARG A 969 -10.97 33.02 -8.72
N THR A 970 -10.30 34.18 -8.62
CA THR A 970 -9.71 34.64 -7.35
C THR A 970 -10.78 34.89 -6.28
N ARG A 971 -11.90 35.54 -6.65
CA ARG A 971 -13.03 35.73 -5.72
C ARG A 971 -13.62 34.39 -5.25
N ILE A 972 -13.77 33.43 -6.15
CA ILE A 972 -14.22 32.08 -5.82
C ILE A 972 -13.24 31.41 -4.85
N ARG A 973 -11.91 31.53 -5.05
CA ARG A 973 -10.90 31.02 -4.10
C ARG A 973 -11.08 31.61 -2.69
N ASP A 974 -11.31 32.92 -2.57
CA ASP A 974 -11.58 33.58 -1.27
C ASP A 974 -12.86 33.01 -0.60
N LEU A 975 -13.95 32.85 -1.36
CA LEU A 975 -15.21 32.28 -0.85
C LEU A 975 -15.05 30.82 -0.43
N MET A 976 -14.39 29.99 -1.24
CA MET A 976 -14.05 28.60 -0.91
C MET A 976 -13.20 28.50 0.36
N THR A 977 -12.29 29.46 0.57
CA THR A 977 -11.47 29.53 1.80
C THR A 977 -12.33 29.82 3.02
N ALA A 978 -13.30 30.73 2.93
CA ALA A 978 -14.25 30.99 4.01
C ALA A 978 -15.15 29.77 4.29
N MET A 979 -15.63 29.08 3.25
CA MET A 979 -16.48 27.88 3.38
C MET A 979 -15.77 26.69 4.04
N ALA A 980 -14.48 26.48 3.77
CA ALA A 980 -13.70 25.41 4.40
C ALA A 980 -13.58 25.59 5.94
N LEU A 981 -13.51 26.85 6.39
CA LEU A 981 -13.47 27.24 7.79
C LEU A 981 -14.86 27.13 8.44
N GLN A 982 -15.89 27.64 7.76
CA GLN A 982 -17.29 27.57 8.21
C GLN A 982 -18.24 27.33 7.01
N PRO A 983 -18.80 26.12 6.85
CA PRO A 983 -19.76 25.82 5.79
C PRO A 983 -20.98 26.73 5.84
N ASN A 984 -21.41 27.22 4.67
CA ASN A 984 -22.47 28.22 4.56
C ASN A 984 -23.12 28.18 3.17
N GLU A 985 -24.42 27.88 3.12
CA GLU A 985 -25.23 27.80 1.88
C GLU A 985 -25.26 29.12 1.09
N ALA A 986 -25.20 30.27 1.77
CA ALA A 986 -25.17 31.57 1.10
C ALA A 986 -23.85 31.82 0.35
N LEU A 987 -22.73 31.29 0.86
CA LEU A 987 -21.44 31.33 0.15
C LEU A 987 -21.43 30.33 -1.02
N GLN A 988 -22.06 29.15 -0.85
CA GLN A 988 -22.23 28.17 -1.93
C GLN A 988 -23.02 28.75 -3.11
N GLU A 989 -24.15 29.40 -2.84
CA GLU A 989 -24.93 30.06 -3.89
C GLU A 989 -24.20 31.29 -4.46
N GLU A 990 -23.41 32.05 -3.67
CA GLU A 990 -22.55 33.12 -4.22
C GLU A 990 -21.50 32.57 -5.21
N VAL A 991 -20.82 31.47 -4.87
CA VAL A 991 -19.88 30.80 -5.81
C VAL A 991 -20.61 30.28 -7.03
N THR A 992 -21.77 29.64 -6.86
CA THR A 992 -22.60 29.13 -7.96
C THR A 992 -23.02 30.25 -8.91
N GLN A 993 -23.46 31.39 -8.37
CA GLN A 993 -23.84 32.58 -9.15
C GLN A 993 -22.64 33.30 -9.77
N LEU A 994 -21.43 33.20 -9.23
CA LEU A 994 -20.21 33.66 -9.90
C LEU A 994 -19.83 32.74 -11.05
N GLY A 995 -19.91 31.42 -10.85
CA GLY A 995 -19.72 30.40 -11.88
C GLY A 995 -20.64 30.63 -13.08
N LEU A 996 -21.96 30.69 -12.86
CA LEU A 996 -22.95 30.87 -13.93
C LEU A 996 -22.77 32.20 -14.70
N ARG A 997 -22.41 33.30 -14.05
CA ARG A 997 -22.26 34.61 -14.71
C ARG A 997 -20.95 34.79 -15.47
N HIS A 998 -19.85 34.25 -14.97
CA HIS A 998 -18.54 34.35 -15.62
C HIS A 998 -18.18 33.09 -16.42
N HIS A 999 -19.16 32.22 -16.67
CA HIS A 999 -19.01 30.91 -17.29
C HIS A 999 -17.95 30.01 -16.61
N LEU A 1000 -17.63 30.23 -15.34
CA LEU A 1000 -16.59 29.49 -14.63
C LEU A 1000 -17.06 28.14 -14.09
N LEU A 1001 -16.26 27.11 -14.37
CA LEU A 1001 -16.36 25.79 -13.78
C LEU A 1001 -16.00 25.82 -12.28
N THR A 1002 -16.81 25.16 -11.44
CA THR A 1002 -16.67 25.11 -9.97
C THR A 1002 -17.15 23.76 -9.42
N GLN A 1003 -17.18 23.57 -8.10
CA GLN A 1003 -17.78 22.37 -7.49
C GLN A 1003 -19.31 22.30 -7.61
N TRP A 1004 -19.98 23.38 -8.03
CA TRP A 1004 -21.45 23.49 -8.14
C TRP A 1004 -21.95 23.97 -9.52
N THR A 1005 -21.05 24.21 -10.46
CA THR A 1005 -21.35 24.45 -11.89
C THR A 1005 -20.68 23.38 -12.74
N ALA A 1006 -21.25 23.09 -13.92
CA ALA A 1006 -20.68 22.15 -14.88
C ALA A 1006 -21.00 22.59 -16.31
N PHE A 1007 -20.12 22.25 -17.25
CA PHE A 1007 -20.35 22.47 -18.68
C PHE A 1007 -21.03 21.26 -19.30
N LEU A 1008 -22.04 21.50 -20.13
CA LEU A 1008 -22.81 20.48 -20.83
C LEU A 1008 -22.97 20.84 -22.31
N ALA A 1009 -22.54 19.93 -23.19
CA ALA A 1009 -22.85 19.95 -24.62
C ALA A 1009 -23.72 18.74 -24.96
N ILE A 1010 -24.78 18.93 -25.75
CA ILE A 1010 -25.64 17.85 -26.27
C ILE A 1010 -25.85 18.12 -27.77
N ASP A 1011 -25.63 17.10 -28.60
CA ASP A 1011 -25.92 17.16 -30.04
C ASP A 1011 -27.15 16.32 -30.40
N GLU A 1012 -28.34 16.92 -30.31
CA GLU A 1012 -29.61 16.26 -30.68
C GLU A 1012 -29.67 15.75 -32.14
N GLY A 1013 -28.77 16.22 -33.02
CA GLY A 1013 -28.62 15.73 -34.39
C GLY A 1013 -27.67 14.53 -34.55
N TYR A 1014 -26.99 14.12 -33.48
CA TYR A 1014 -26.12 12.96 -33.43
C TYR A 1014 -26.71 11.94 -32.44
N ARG A 1015 -27.20 10.83 -32.97
CA ARG A 1015 -27.88 9.78 -32.21
C ARG A 1015 -27.37 8.38 -32.55
N VAL A 1016 -27.54 7.46 -31.61
CA VAL A 1016 -27.32 6.01 -31.75
C VAL A 1016 -28.65 5.27 -31.52
N ASP A 1017 -28.86 4.16 -32.23
CA ASP A 1017 -30.09 3.37 -32.11
C ASP A 1017 -30.13 2.55 -30.81
N GLU A 1018 -28.96 2.13 -30.32
CA GLU A 1018 -28.77 1.52 -29.01
C GLU A 1018 -27.90 2.46 -28.15
N PRO A 1019 -28.41 2.97 -27.01
CA PRO A 1019 -27.63 3.81 -26.08
C PRO A 1019 -26.40 3.10 -25.52
N ALA A 1020 -25.38 3.87 -25.16
CA ALA A 1020 -24.14 3.39 -24.56
C ALA A 1020 -24.39 2.78 -23.16
N GLN A 1021 -24.54 1.46 -23.10
CA GLN A 1021 -24.51 0.66 -21.86
C GLN A 1021 -23.06 0.59 -21.30
N ALA A 1022 -22.08 0.77 -22.18
CA ALA A 1022 -20.65 0.69 -21.92
C ALA A 1022 -20.02 2.05 -21.53
N THR A 1023 -19.91 2.34 -20.23
CA THR A 1023 -18.98 3.38 -19.72
C THR A 1023 -17.54 2.85 -19.72
N VAL A 1024 -16.58 3.66 -20.18
CA VAL A 1024 -15.19 3.25 -20.38
C VAL A 1024 -14.19 4.28 -19.83
N HIS A 1025 -13.33 3.87 -18.91
CA HIS A 1025 -12.46 4.76 -18.12
C HIS A 1025 -11.02 4.85 -18.68
N GLN A 1026 -10.57 6.05 -19.04
CA GLN A 1026 -9.20 6.31 -19.51
C GLN A 1026 -8.18 6.27 -18.35
N PRO A 1027 -7.18 5.36 -18.37
CA PRO A 1027 -6.16 5.27 -17.32
C PRO A 1027 -5.19 6.46 -17.31
N GLN A 1028 -4.59 6.68 -16.13
CA GLN A 1028 -3.58 7.71 -15.87
C GLN A 1028 -2.16 7.12 -15.94
N GLN A 1029 -1.19 7.93 -16.35
CA GLN A 1029 0.22 7.54 -16.37
C GLN A 1029 0.78 7.46 -14.95
N SER A 1030 1.69 6.52 -14.69
CA SER A 1030 2.48 6.51 -13.45
C SER A 1030 3.47 7.68 -13.45
N PRO A 1031 3.68 8.39 -12.32
CA PRO A 1031 4.67 9.46 -12.23
C PRO A 1031 6.09 9.01 -12.59
N ALA A 1032 6.79 9.81 -13.40
CA ALA A 1032 8.20 9.62 -13.73
C ALA A 1032 9.06 9.42 -12.47
N GLY A 1033 10.04 8.51 -12.52
CA GLY A 1033 10.97 8.27 -11.42
C GLY A 1033 10.35 7.64 -10.15
N GLN A 1034 9.09 7.17 -10.20
CA GLN A 1034 8.62 6.07 -9.32
C GLN A 1034 9.10 4.69 -9.81
N GLU A 1035 10.04 4.67 -10.77
CA GLU A 1035 10.83 3.49 -11.12
C GLU A 1035 11.55 2.94 -9.89
N ARG A 1036 11.31 1.67 -9.59
CA ARG A 1036 12.06 0.95 -8.55
C ARG A 1036 13.52 0.87 -8.95
N ALA A 1037 14.40 1.43 -8.12
CA ALA A 1037 15.85 1.46 -8.34
C ALA A 1037 16.45 0.08 -8.63
N ARG A 1038 16.55 -0.28 -9.92
CA ARG A 1038 17.15 -1.52 -10.42
C ARG A 1038 18.60 -1.33 -10.91
N GLU A 1039 19.01 -0.10 -11.21
CA GLU A 1039 20.22 0.12 -12.01
C GLU A 1039 21.48 0.49 -11.21
N ALA A 1040 21.32 1.00 -9.98
CA ALA A 1040 22.44 1.50 -9.16
C ALA A 1040 23.52 0.44 -8.80
N ASN A 1041 23.19 -0.85 -8.89
CA ASN A 1041 24.12 -1.96 -8.59
C ASN A 1041 24.76 -2.60 -9.85
N ALA A 1042 24.49 -2.11 -11.06
CA ALA A 1042 25.06 -2.68 -12.29
C ALA A 1042 26.50 -2.22 -12.59
N GLN A 1043 26.96 -1.09 -12.03
CA GLN A 1043 28.25 -0.46 -12.35
C GLN A 1043 29.16 -0.27 -11.13
N GLY A 1044 29.32 -1.32 -10.31
CA GLY A 1044 30.03 -1.27 -9.02
C GLY A 1044 31.17 -2.29 -8.80
N SER A 1045 31.70 -2.95 -9.85
CA SER A 1045 32.67 -4.05 -9.67
C SER A 1045 33.76 -4.15 -10.75
N HIS A 1046 34.50 -3.05 -10.99
CA HIS A 1046 35.76 -3.05 -11.74
C HIS A 1046 36.86 -2.38 -10.91
N GLY A 1047 37.45 -3.15 -9.98
CA GLY A 1047 38.40 -2.64 -8.98
C GLY A 1047 39.56 -3.61 -8.67
N SER A 1048 40.58 -3.60 -9.53
CA SER A 1048 41.98 -4.01 -9.24
C SER A 1048 42.22 -5.31 -8.41
N THR A 1049 42.54 -6.40 -9.10
CA THR A 1049 43.46 -7.43 -8.57
C THR A 1049 44.74 -7.49 -9.41
N THR A 1050 45.85 -7.02 -8.83
CA THR A 1050 47.18 -7.10 -9.44
C THR A 1050 47.79 -8.48 -9.25
N SER A 1051 48.00 -9.22 -10.34
CA SER A 1051 48.88 -10.40 -10.33
C SER A 1051 49.61 -10.57 -11.66
N ARG A 1052 50.77 -11.22 -11.61
CA ARG A 1052 51.74 -11.31 -12.71
C ARG A 1052 51.33 -12.32 -13.78
N ALA A 1053 51.54 -11.95 -15.05
CA ALA A 1053 51.69 -12.92 -16.14
C ALA A 1053 52.91 -13.84 -15.91
N PRO A 1054 52.96 -14.99 -16.59
CA PRO A 1054 53.98 -15.09 -17.63
C PRO A 1054 53.54 -15.79 -18.93
N SER A 1055 54.16 -15.37 -20.04
CA SER A 1055 54.46 -16.12 -21.29
C SER A 1055 53.34 -16.86 -22.05
N ALA A 1056 53.24 -16.57 -23.35
CA ALA A 1056 52.29 -17.21 -24.28
C ALA A 1056 52.99 -18.18 -25.27
N THR A 1057 52.21 -19.09 -25.86
CA THR A 1057 52.34 -19.49 -27.28
C THR A 1057 51.00 -20.04 -27.80
N PRO A 1058 50.65 -19.87 -29.09
CA PRO A 1058 49.35 -20.28 -29.65
C PRO A 1058 49.37 -21.64 -30.37
N SER A 1059 48.21 -22.25 -30.61
CA SER A 1059 48.02 -23.26 -31.66
C SER A 1059 46.59 -23.31 -32.20
N LEU A 1060 46.49 -23.76 -33.45
CA LEU A 1060 45.41 -23.66 -34.44
C LEU A 1060 44.03 -24.25 -34.04
N ALA A 1061 42.98 -23.74 -34.69
CA ALA A 1061 41.70 -24.45 -34.87
C ALA A 1061 41.82 -25.60 -35.90
N PRO A 1062 40.79 -26.47 -36.05
CA PRO A 1062 39.79 -26.15 -37.07
C PRO A 1062 38.34 -26.60 -36.78
N ARG A 1063 37.39 -25.98 -37.51
CA ARG A 1063 36.04 -26.50 -37.83
C ARG A 1063 36.16 -27.59 -38.94
N PRO A 1064 35.16 -28.45 -39.28
CA PRO A 1064 33.75 -28.03 -39.53
C PRO A 1064 32.63 -29.08 -39.33
N ALA A 1065 31.43 -28.69 -39.79
CA ALA A 1065 30.37 -29.50 -40.42
C ALA A 1065 29.44 -30.43 -39.60
N ALA A 1066 28.13 -30.19 -39.76
CA ALA A 1066 27.08 -31.22 -39.81
C ALA A 1066 26.84 -31.63 -41.29
N PRO A 1067 26.06 -32.69 -41.61
CA PRO A 1067 24.62 -32.46 -41.79
C PRO A 1067 23.65 -33.67 -41.58
N ALA A 1068 22.35 -33.33 -41.54
CA ALA A 1068 21.18 -34.05 -42.10
C ALA A 1068 20.84 -35.53 -41.75
N ARG A 1069 19.67 -35.67 -41.11
CA ARG A 1069 18.52 -36.55 -41.47
C ARG A 1069 18.77 -37.82 -42.33
N ARG A 1070 18.37 -38.99 -41.80
CA ARG A 1070 17.27 -39.79 -42.40
C ARG A 1070 16.61 -40.74 -41.38
N ALA A 1071 15.35 -41.07 -41.60
CA ALA A 1071 14.61 -42.09 -40.85
C ALA A 1071 14.57 -43.43 -41.61
N LEU A 1072 14.29 -44.53 -40.90
CA LEU A 1072 13.67 -45.73 -41.49
C LEU A 1072 12.71 -46.41 -40.48
N ARG A 1073 12.04 -47.49 -40.90
CA ARG A 1073 10.77 -47.99 -40.34
C ARG A 1073 10.74 -49.53 -40.35
N GLY A 1074 10.13 -50.14 -39.35
CA GLY A 1074 10.01 -51.60 -39.14
C GLY A 1074 9.94 -51.87 -37.62
N GLN A 1075 8.86 -52.32 -36.98
CA GLN A 1075 7.59 -52.98 -37.35
C GLN A 1075 7.65 -54.53 -37.40
N LEU A 1076 6.87 -55.13 -36.47
CA LEU A 1076 6.29 -56.49 -36.40
C LEU A 1076 7.03 -57.67 -35.72
N ASP A 1077 6.22 -58.36 -34.89
CA ASP A 1077 6.13 -59.81 -34.60
C ASP A 1077 7.23 -60.56 -33.78
N ALA A 1078 6.90 -61.54 -32.90
CA ALA A 1078 5.61 -61.96 -32.31
C ALA A 1078 5.83 -62.94 -31.12
N LEU A 1079 4.73 -63.45 -30.52
CA LEU A 1079 4.61 -64.59 -29.57
C LEU A 1079 5.08 -64.34 -28.10
N GLY A 1080 4.48 -64.95 -27.06
CA GLY A 1080 3.21 -65.70 -27.00
C GLY A 1080 3.05 -66.58 -25.72
N TYR A 1081 1.81 -66.69 -25.21
CA TYR A 1081 1.32 -67.61 -24.15
C TYR A 1081 1.89 -67.52 -22.71
N GLY A 1082 1.05 -67.84 -21.71
CA GLY A 1082 1.49 -67.97 -20.30
C GLY A 1082 0.42 -67.85 -19.20
N SER A 1083 -0.72 -68.56 -19.27
CA SER A 1083 -1.74 -68.55 -18.21
C SER A 1083 -1.41 -69.51 -17.06
N GLY A 1084 -1.54 -69.08 -15.80
CA GLY A 1084 -1.41 -69.94 -14.60
C GLY A 1084 -2.21 -69.41 -13.40
N SER A 1085 -2.91 -70.29 -12.68
CA SER A 1085 -3.91 -69.94 -11.66
C SER A 1085 -3.78 -70.78 -10.38
N GLY A 1086 -4.11 -70.22 -9.20
CA GLY A 1086 -4.49 -71.04 -8.05
C GLY A 1086 -4.32 -70.40 -6.65
N THR A 1087 -5.42 -70.38 -5.87
CA THR A 1087 -5.58 -70.76 -4.43
C THR A 1087 -4.38 -70.65 -3.45
N GLY A 1088 -4.54 -70.28 -2.17
CA GLY A 1088 -5.75 -70.00 -1.36
C GLY A 1088 -5.62 -70.57 0.09
N TYR A 1089 -6.48 -70.09 1.02
CA TYR A 1089 -6.62 -70.50 2.45
C TYR A 1089 -5.53 -70.12 3.48
N GLY A 1090 -5.97 -69.92 4.74
CA GLY A 1090 -5.14 -69.82 5.96
C GLY A 1090 -5.79 -68.95 7.06
N ARG A 1091 -6.12 -69.50 8.26
CA ARG A 1091 -6.80 -68.75 9.35
C ARG A 1091 -6.48 -69.31 10.75
N GLY A 1092 -6.19 -68.42 11.71
CA GLY A 1092 -6.12 -68.71 13.17
C GLY A 1092 -4.86 -68.12 13.86
N GLY A 1093 -4.85 -67.85 15.17
CA GLY A 1093 -5.96 -67.79 16.13
C GLY A 1093 -5.61 -68.06 17.61
N GLY A 1094 -5.70 -67.03 18.47
CA GLY A 1094 -5.79 -67.15 19.95
C GLY A 1094 -4.47 -67.17 20.75
N GLY A 1095 -4.54 -66.83 22.05
CA GLY A 1095 -3.41 -66.96 23.02
C GLY A 1095 -3.42 -65.97 24.19
N VAL A 1096 -4.08 -66.31 25.31
CA VAL A 1096 -4.20 -65.48 26.54
C VAL A 1096 -3.07 -65.78 27.55
N GLY A 1097 -2.69 -64.84 28.42
CA GLY A 1097 -1.88 -65.13 29.63
C GLY A 1097 -1.48 -63.90 30.47
N GLU A 1098 -1.55 -63.99 31.81
CA GLU A 1098 -1.28 -62.90 32.78
C GLU A 1098 -0.15 -63.23 33.79
N GLY A 1099 0.45 -62.17 34.39
CA GLY A 1099 0.83 -62.17 35.83
C GLY A 1099 2.30 -62.45 36.24
N THR A 1100 2.76 -62.18 37.48
CA THR A 1100 2.30 -61.24 38.54
C THR A 1100 3.40 -61.05 39.64
N ILE A 1101 3.32 -59.97 40.45
CA ILE A 1101 3.91 -59.73 41.81
C ILE A 1101 5.44 -59.47 41.98
N GLY A 1102 5.74 -58.43 42.78
CA GLY A 1102 6.99 -58.21 43.56
C GLY A 1102 6.83 -57.01 44.50
N LEU A 1103 7.21 -57.08 45.80
CA LEU A 1103 6.76 -56.12 46.84
C LEU A 1103 7.74 -55.94 48.04
N GLY A 1104 7.83 -54.71 48.58
CA GLY A 1104 8.34 -54.37 49.93
C GLY A 1104 9.69 -53.61 49.99
N GLY A 1105 9.94 -52.66 50.92
CA GLY A 1105 9.04 -52.01 51.91
C GLY A 1105 9.77 -51.20 53.01
N LEU A 1106 9.01 -50.41 53.82
CA LEU A 1106 9.38 -49.71 55.10
C LEU A 1106 10.38 -48.51 54.97
N GLY A 1107 10.38 -47.40 55.75
CA GLY A 1107 9.60 -46.83 56.89
C GLY A 1107 10.33 -45.56 57.44
N THR A 1108 9.93 -44.73 58.43
CA THR A 1108 8.70 -44.54 59.25
C THR A 1108 8.78 -43.25 60.15
N ILE A 1109 7.64 -42.63 60.55
CA ILE A 1109 7.41 -41.70 61.74
C ILE A 1109 7.89 -40.22 61.69
N GLY A 1110 7.11 -39.23 62.22
CA GLY A 1110 7.69 -37.89 62.54
C GLY A 1110 6.96 -36.68 63.22
N GLY A 1111 5.62 -36.52 63.32
CA GLY A 1111 4.95 -35.68 64.36
C GLY A 1111 4.88 -34.11 64.36
N ALA A 1112 3.83 -33.58 65.06
CA ALA A 1112 3.63 -32.25 65.70
C ALA A 1112 3.43 -30.95 64.84
N THR A 1113 2.88 -29.82 65.37
CA THR A 1113 1.48 -29.49 65.83
C THR A 1113 1.37 -28.03 66.32
N ALA A 1114 0.24 -27.31 66.08
CA ALA A 1114 -0.48 -26.39 67.01
C ALA A 1114 -1.19 -25.16 66.38
N SER A 1115 -2.29 -24.73 67.01
CA SER A 1115 -3.01 -23.44 66.87
C SER A 1115 -2.94 -22.71 68.26
N PRO A 1116 -3.75 -21.68 68.66
CA PRO A 1116 -4.81 -20.89 68.01
C PRO A 1116 -4.79 -19.35 68.37
N VAL A 1117 -5.96 -18.68 68.29
CA VAL A 1117 -6.43 -17.44 69.00
C VAL A 1117 -6.49 -16.11 68.22
N THR A 1118 -7.65 -15.43 68.34
CA THR A 1118 -7.96 -14.02 68.04
C THR A 1118 -8.25 -13.24 69.34
N PRO A 1119 -8.19 -11.89 69.34
CA PRO A 1119 -9.41 -11.12 69.62
C PRO A 1119 -9.52 -9.75 68.91
N ASP A 1120 -10.65 -9.08 69.12
CA ASP A 1120 -11.09 -7.78 68.58
C ASP A 1120 -10.34 -6.55 69.13
N VAL A 1121 -10.53 -5.36 68.50
CA VAL A 1121 -10.93 -4.07 69.13
C VAL A 1121 -11.41 -3.09 68.03
N ASP A 1122 -12.43 -2.29 68.36
CA ASP A 1122 -13.12 -1.24 67.57
C ASP A 1122 -13.40 -0.04 68.52
N PRO A 1123 -13.78 1.19 68.11
CA PRO A 1123 -13.33 2.07 67.02
C PRO A 1123 -12.58 3.31 67.63
N PRO A 1124 -12.84 4.65 67.44
CA PRO A 1124 -14.12 5.38 67.19
C PRO A 1124 -14.11 6.64 66.25
N ALA A 1125 -15.32 7.16 65.96
CA ALA A 1125 -15.75 8.59 65.86
C ALA A 1125 -15.09 9.60 64.86
N ALA A 1126 -15.80 10.64 64.35
CA ALA A 1126 -17.24 10.97 64.21
C ALA A 1126 -17.47 12.25 63.35
N GLU A 1127 -18.72 12.52 62.92
CA GLU A 1127 -19.38 13.84 62.64
C GLU A 1127 -18.75 14.81 61.58
N ALA A 1128 -19.44 15.47 60.63
CA ALA A 1128 -20.80 16.02 60.54
C ALA A 1128 -21.17 16.46 59.08
N GLU A 1129 -22.43 16.88 58.86
CA GLU A 1129 -23.03 17.42 57.61
C GLU A 1129 -23.08 19.00 57.61
N PRO A 1130 -23.82 19.77 56.76
CA PRO A 1130 -24.78 19.43 55.67
C PRO A 1130 -24.89 20.33 54.40
N SER A 1131 -25.86 19.94 53.56
CA SER A 1131 -26.81 20.73 52.74
C SER A 1131 -26.58 21.02 51.24
N GLU A 1132 -27.49 20.46 50.43
CA GLU A 1132 -28.23 21.04 49.28
C GLU A 1132 -27.51 21.74 48.10
N ALA A 1133 -27.52 21.08 46.93
CA ALA A 1133 -28.38 21.46 45.78
C ALA A 1133 -28.24 20.50 44.57
N GLU A 1134 -29.37 20.09 43.97
CA GLU A 1134 -29.44 19.60 42.56
C GLU A 1134 -29.77 20.83 41.66
N PRO A 1135 -29.40 20.86 40.36
CA PRO A 1135 -30.12 20.06 39.36
C PRO A 1135 -29.26 19.47 38.21
N ARG A 1136 -29.92 18.65 37.39
CA ARG A 1136 -29.36 17.81 36.32
C ARG A 1136 -29.04 18.53 35.02
N GLY A 1137 -28.23 17.86 34.19
CA GLY A 1137 -28.04 18.17 32.77
C GLY A 1137 -27.74 16.90 31.96
N ASP A 1138 -28.74 16.03 31.77
CA ASP A 1138 -28.60 14.77 31.04
C ASP A 1138 -28.25 14.96 29.54
N ARG A 1139 -27.40 14.07 29.00
CA ARG A 1139 -27.33 13.78 27.56
C ARG A 1139 -27.61 12.29 27.35
N ALA A 1140 -28.47 11.99 26.37
CA ALA A 1140 -29.08 10.67 26.25
C ALA A 1140 -28.12 9.57 25.73
N GLY A 1141 -27.99 8.50 26.49
CA GLY A 1141 -27.48 7.20 26.02
C GLY A 1141 -28.60 6.30 25.48
N SER A 1142 -28.26 5.29 24.70
CA SER A 1142 -29.28 4.44 24.05
C SER A 1142 -30.05 3.56 25.05
N GLY A 1143 -31.38 3.51 24.92
CA GLY A 1143 -32.27 2.84 25.91
C GLY A 1143 -32.17 1.32 25.99
N ALA A 1144 -31.32 0.67 25.18
CA ALA A 1144 -31.13 -0.78 25.19
C ALA A 1144 -30.29 -1.26 26.40
N ASP A 1145 -29.21 -0.55 26.74
CA ASP A 1145 -28.30 -0.96 27.82
C ASP A 1145 -28.88 -0.68 29.21
N ASP A 1146 -29.63 0.41 29.36
CA ASP A 1146 -30.32 0.78 30.59
C ASP A 1146 -31.41 -0.24 30.99
N ALA A 1147 -32.12 -0.80 30.00
CA ALA A 1147 -33.02 -1.94 30.23
C ALA A 1147 -32.28 -3.23 30.63
N ARG A 1148 -31.08 -3.45 30.08
CA ARG A 1148 -30.26 -4.64 30.37
C ARG A 1148 -29.62 -4.55 31.77
N ARG A 1149 -29.18 -3.37 32.20
CA ARG A 1149 -28.74 -3.09 33.59
C ARG A 1149 -29.84 -3.43 34.61
N ARG A 1150 -31.05 -2.88 34.44
CA ARG A 1150 -32.17 -3.15 35.37
C ARG A 1150 -32.52 -4.63 35.51
N CYS A 1151 -32.51 -5.42 34.44
CA CYS A 1151 -32.69 -6.88 34.56
C CYS A 1151 -31.53 -7.58 35.27
N THR A 1152 -30.30 -7.05 35.17
CA THR A 1152 -29.12 -7.60 35.84
C THR A 1152 -29.15 -7.31 37.34
N GLU A 1153 -29.65 -6.14 37.74
CA GLU A 1153 -29.87 -5.76 39.14
C GLU A 1153 -31.03 -6.55 39.77
N GLN A 1154 -32.17 -6.70 39.08
CA GLN A 1154 -33.29 -7.52 39.56
C GLN A 1154 -32.95 -9.01 39.70
N ALA A 1155 -31.96 -9.50 38.96
CA ALA A 1155 -31.48 -10.87 39.08
C ALA A 1155 -30.38 -11.05 40.15
N ARG A 1156 -29.96 -9.97 40.83
CA ARG A 1156 -28.86 -10.03 41.79
C ARG A 1156 -29.36 -10.45 43.19
N ARG A 1157 -28.69 -11.45 43.76
CA ARG A 1157 -28.96 -11.97 45.11
C ARG A 1157 -28.22 -11.17 46.18
N ALA A 1158 -28.60 -11.34 47.44
CA ALA A 1158 -28.00 -10.64 48.57
C ALA A 1158 -26.51 -10.98 48.81
N ASP A 1159 -26.02 -12.10 48.25
CA ASP A 1159 -24.59 -12.48 48.21
C ASP A 1159 -23.81 -11.84 47.04
N GLY A 1160 -24.46 -10.97 46.26
CA GLY A 1160 -23.88 -10.30 45.10
C GLY A 1160 -23.87 -11.12 43.81
N THR A 1161 -24.21 -12.42 43.87
CA THR A 1161 -24.28 -13.32 42.70
C THR A 1161 -25.51 -13.01 41.83
N ILE A 1162 -25.49 -13.44 40.57
CA ILE A 1162 -26.57 -13.21 39.61
C ILE A 1162 -27.30 -14.53 39.34
N ASP A 1163 -28.60 -14.54 39.60
CA ASP A 1163 -29.50 -15.64 39.24
C ASP A 1163 -29.74 -15.64 37.73
N GLN A 1164 -29.05 -16.54 37.03
CA GLN A 1164 -29.13 -16.66 35.57
C GLN A 1164 -30.54 -17.06 35.08
N ALA A 1165 -31.36 -17.73 35.90
CA ALA A 1165 -32.73 -18.08 35.53
C ALA A 1165 -33.65 -16.86 35.61
N ALA A 1166 -33.52 -16.05 36.67
CA ALA A 1166 -34.24 -14.77 36.81
C ALA A 1166 -33.82 -13.76 35.74
N LEU A 1167 -32.51 -13.62 35.46
CA LEU A 1167 -31.99 -12.76 34.40
C LEU A 1167 -32.53 -13.17 33.03
N ALA A 1168 -32.48 -14.48 32.72
CA ALA A 1168 -33.02 -15.01 31.47
C ALA A 1168 -34.52 -14.72 31.33
N ASP A 1169 -35.31 -14.82 32.42
CA ASP A 1169 -36.74 -14.55 32.34
C ASP A 1169 -37.08 -13.05 32.20
N CYS A 1170 -36.35 -12.17 32.90
CA CYS A 1170 -36.48 -10.72 32.73
C CYS A 1170 -36.17 -10.29 31.27
N LEU A 1171 -35.08 -10.80 30.69
CA LEU A 1171 -34.71 -10.54 29.31
C LEU A 1171 -35.69 -11.17 28.29
N ARG A 1172 -36.27 -12.34 28.59
CA ARG A 1172 -37.37 -12.92 27.79
C ARG A 1172 -38.62 -12.03 27.81
N ARG A 1173 -39.01 -11.49 28.97
CA ARG A 1173 -40.17 -10.59 29.10
C ARG A 1173 -39.98 -9.28 28.33
N LEU A 1174 -38.79 -8.67 28.38
CA LEU A 1174 -38.45 -7.50 27.54
C LEU A 1174 -38.58 -7.81 26.04
N ARG A 1175 -38.01 -8.93 25.58
CA ARG A 1175 -38.11 -9.38 24.17
C ARG A 1175 -39.56 -9.70 23.74
N ALA A 1176 -40.39 -10.20 24.65
CA ALA A 1176 -41.81 -10.43 24.40
C ALA A 1176 -42.62 -9.12 24.34
N GLY A 1177 -42.27 -8.12 25.15
CA GLY A 1177 -42.87 -6.77 25.11
C GLY A 1177 -42.61 -6.08 23.77
N ALA A 1178 -41.36 -6.05 23.33
CA ALA A 1178 -40.95 -5.44 22.05
C ALA A 1178 -41.65 -6.03 20.81
N ARG A 1179 -42.12 -7.29 20.88
CA ARG A 1179 -42.88 -7.93 19.79
C ARG A 1179 -44.38 -7.57 19.77
N LYS A 1180 -44.94 -6.92 20.81
CA LYS A 1180 -46.35 -6.50 20.83
C LYS A 1180 -46.61 -5.10 20.24
N THR A 1181 -45.60 -4.25 20.10
CA THR A 1181 -45.73 -2.92 19.49
C THR A 1181 -45.69 -2.93 17.96
N ALA A 1182 -45.18 -4.00 17.33
CA ALA A 1182 -45.02 -4.11 15.87
C ALA A 1182 -46.27 -4.59 15.09
N ALA A 1183 -47.45 -4.65 15.71
CA ALA A 1183 -48.63 -5.33 15.14
C ALA A 1183 -49.95 -4.54 15.28
N ARG A 1184 -50.11 -3.47 14.49
CA ARG A 1184 -51.43 -2.87 14.17
C ARG A 1184 -51.54 -2.56 12.67
N LYS A 1185 -52.65 -2.99 12.05
CA LYS A 1185 -52.98 -2.71 10.64
C LYS A 1185 -53.47 -1.25 10.47
N PRO A 1186 -53.23 -0.62 9.31
CA PRO A 1186 -53.89 0.63 8.93
C PRO A 1186 -55.32 0.38 8.40
N LEU A 1187 -56.27 1.22 8.79
CA LEU A 1187 -57.61 1.40 8.21
C LEU A 1187 -58.06 2.88 8.48
N PRO A 1188 -59.03 3.44 7.74
CA PRO A 1188 -58.71 4.66 6.97
C PRO A 1188 -59.63 5.86 7.26
N VAL A 1189 -59.16 7.09 6.96
CA VAL A 1189 -60.00 8.30 7.02
C VAL A 1189 -59.85 9.20 5.79
N ALA A 1190 -60.99 9.40 5.15
CA ALA A 1190 -61.46 10.50 4.29
C ALA A 1190 -60.47 11.50 3.61
N ARG A 1191 -60.62 11.53 2.28
CA ARG A 1191 -60.48 12.71 1.40
C ARG A 1191 -61.05 14.00 2.03
N LEU A 1192 -60.49 15.14 1.63
CA LEU A 1192 -61.28 16.33 1.30
C LEU A 1192 -60.99 16.73 -0.17
N ARG A 1193 -62.04 17.01 -0.93
CA ARG A 1193 -61.96 17.43 -2.35
C ARG A 1193 -62.11 18.94 -2.46
N ARG A 1194 -61.42 19.54 -3.42
CA ARG A 1194 -62.02 20.52 -4.34
C ARG A 1194 -61.71 20.09 -5.78
N ALA A 1195 -62.53 20.54 -6.73
CA ALA A 1195 -62.43 20.20 -8.14
C ALA A 1195 -62.38 21.48 -8.98
N PRO A 1196 -61.64 21.50 -10.10
CA PRO A 1196 -61.89 22.43 -11.19
C PRO A 1196 -63.15 21.98 -11.97
N PRO A 1197 -63.78 22.86 -12.76
CA PRO A 1197 -64.87 22.49 -13.65
C PRO A 1197 -64.41 21.57 -14.80
N ALA A 1198 -65.41 21.01 -15.49
CA ALA A 1198 -65.35 20.11 -16.65
C ALA A 1198 -64.30 20.51 -17.73
N VAL A 1199 -63.80 19.61 -18.58
CA VAL A 1199 -64.59 18.71 -19.45
C VAL A 1199 -63.93 17.34 -19.69
N ARG A 1200 -64.78 16.30 -19.75
CA ARG A 1200 -64.52 14.93 -20.26
C ARG A 1200 -64.52 14.97 -21.81
N ARG A 1201 -63.76 14.15 -22.52
CA ARG A 1201 -63.74 12.68 -22.42
C ARG A 1201 -62.65 12.08 -23.33
N ASP A 1202 -62.40 10.77 -23.12
CA ASP A 1202 -61.97 9.69 -24.04
C ASP A 1202 -61.79 10.09 -25.53
N GLU A 1203 -60.79 9.60 -26.26
CA GLU A 1203 -60.03 8.33 -26.11
C GLU A 1203 -58.51 8.50 -25.88
#